data_AF-A0A496DU06-F1
#
_entry.id   AF-A0A496DU06-F1
#
_cell.length_a   1.000
_cell.length_b   1.000
_cell.length_c   1.000
_cell.angle_alpha   90.00
_cell.angle_beta   90.00
_cell.angle_gamma   90.00
#
_symmetry.space_group_name_H-M   'P 1'
#
loop_
_entity.id
_entity.type
_entity.pdbx_description
1 polymer ?
#
loop_
_entity_poly.entity_id
_entity_poly.type
_entity_poly.pdbx_seq_one_letter_code
_entity_poly.pdbx_strand_id
1 'polypeptide(L)'
;MRKFLLLWLVGLMLVPSVMAERKKVGLVLGGGGAKGVAHIGVLKVLEEAGIPIDYIAGTSMGAIVGGLYSVGYTAAEIDSMVRWQDWSMLLSDRVKRSNLTFPEKENSERYVFSLPFGRSKKEITIQGMIKGQNLQNLFSDLTIGYHDSVDFNQLNIPFACVALNVVDGQEYVFHRGSLPLAMRASMAIPAVFAPVRLDSMVLVDGGIKNNYPADVARDMGADIIIGVDLGTSDLKQLERINTPWDIVGQIIALHGYEKYGPNKEQTDLLFRPNTDPYNSASFGETALDTLIDRGEQVARKQWDEILALKKKIGLSDSSDMHRKRLVHSYPVAPTDTFHIRRVLFEGIDPRDEKWLTQISGLKENSLLTVKKLQEAMSIVIGTNLYSNVSYKLVGERQEDLVLTVQEKSNSAINVGLNFNSEDIVALLLNATFDNRARYHSKFSVTGRIGKRMYGRVDYAIERNPLRNINLSYMFTYHDLDVYNRGDKIVNTTYRHHFVELGYSDMNWLNFKLKLGARYEYFDYNSFLYTAENQKYQVKPEGFISYFAQAHLETLDRRYFPSKGVSLQADYSIYTDNFVTYKGHTFFSALKFSFLSVLPLTSHLSLLPSIDGRVLIGKDPAYPFLNVVGGDMPERYLPQQLPFAGINHMEIFDNSVAIVRLNLRQRIGQRHYISLIANYAIHEDNFFDLLKGESVWGGSIGYAYNSMFGPMNTNFGLSNRNNNLQFYLNLGYSF
;
A
#
# COMPACT_ATOMS: atom_id res chain seq x y z
N MET A 1 51.96 -48.83 57.17
CA MET A 1 50.90 -49.14 56.19
C MET A 1 49.76 -48.12 56.10
N ARG A 2 49.40 -47.38 57.18
CA ARG A 2 48.31 -46.37 57.13
C ARG A 2 48.58 -45.10 56.28
N LYS A 3 49.84 -44.69 56.08
CA LYS A 3 50.18 -43.49 55.28
C LYS A 3 50.11 -43.70 53.76
N PHE A 4 50.19 -44.95 53.28
CA PHE A 4 50.09 -45.27 51.85
C PHE A 4 48.63 -45.43 51.36
N LEU A 5 47.70 -45.79 52.25
CA LEU A 5 46.27 -45.86 51.91
C LEU A 5 45.62 -44.48 51.73
N LEU A 6 46.09 -43.45 52.46
CA LEU A 6 45.56 -42.09 52.33
C LEU A 6 45.94 -41.43 51.00
N LEU A 7 47.14 -41.73 50.48
CA LEU A 7 47.61 -41.24 49.17
C LEU A 7 46.85 -41.89 48.00
N TRP A 8 46.41 -43.15 48.15
CA TRP A 8 45.55 -43.81 47.15
C TRP A 8 44.10 -43.30 47.17
N LEU A 9 43.58 -42.92 48.34
CA LEU A 9 42.22 -42.36 48.46
C LEU A 9 42.11 -40.92 47.96
N VAL A 10 43.19 -40.12 48.03
CA VAL A 10 43.22 -38.75 47.45
C VAL A 10 43.43 -38.80 45.92
N GLY A 11 44.16 -39.80 45.41
CA GLY A 11 44.32 -40.00 43.96
C GLY A 11 43.03 -40.41 43.21
N LEU A 12 42.05 -40.98 43.91
CA LEU A 12 40.74 -41.36 43.35
C LEU A 12 39.69 -40.22 43.38
N MET A 13 39.97 -39.10 44.05
CA MET A 13 39.09 -37.92 44.08
C MET A 13 39.54 -36.78 43.14
N LEU A 14 40.60 -36.99 42.36
CA LEU A 14 41.15 -36.03 41.38
C LEU A 14 41.02 -36.53 39.94
N VAL A 15 40.01 -37.35 39.64
CA VAL A 15 39.54 -37.46 38.25
C VAL A 15 38.67 -36.21 38.06
N PRO A 16 39.12 -35.17 37.33
CA PRO A 16 38.17 -34.18 36.86
C PRO A 16 37.14 -34.99 36.08
N SER A 17 35.88 -34.91 36.49
CA SER A 17 34.79 -35.35 35.65
C SER A 17 34.96 -34.60 34.33
N VAL A 18 35.57 -35.25 33.35
CA VAL A 18 35.52 -34.83 31.96
C VAL A 18 34.05 -35.02 31.61
N MET A 19 33.21 -34.06 31.97
CA MET A 19 31.90 -33.92 31.37
C MET A 19 32.22 -33.68 29.91
N ALA A 20 32.14 -34.72 29.09
CA ALA A 20 32.36 -34.62 27.66
C ALA A 20 31.49 -33.47 27.17
N GLU A 21 32.13 -32.42 26.65
CA GLU A 21 31.43 -31.24 26.19
C GLU A 21 30.50 -31.68 25.06
N ARG A 22 29.20 -31.32 25.15
CA ARG A 22 28.23 -31.75 24.15
C ARG A 22 28.65 -31.22 22.78
N LYS A 23 28.37 -31.98 21.73
CA LYS A 23 28.56 -31.51 20.36
C LYS A 23 27.72 -30.26 20.12
N LYS A 24 28.29 -29.30 19.38
CA LYS A 24 27.62 -28.06 19.00
C LYS A 24 26.70 -28.29 17.80
N VAL A 25 25.49 -27.77 17.85
CA VAL A 25 24.45 -27.98 16.83
C VAL A 25 24.26 -26.70 16.03
N GLY A 26 24.48 -26.77 14.72
CA GLY A 26 24.12 -25.74 13.77
C GLY A 26 22.76 -26.03 13.14
N LEU A 27 21.88 -25.02 13.12
CA LEU A 27 20.62 -25.04 12.39
C LEU A 27 20.76 -24.28 11.07
N VAL A 28 20.45 -24.93 9.95
CA VAL A 28 20.52 -24.36 8.61
C VAL A 28 19.12 -24.21 8.03
N LEU A 29 18.74 -22.97 7.70
CA LEU A 29 17.41 -22.64 7.18
C LEU A 29 17.50 -22.11 5.75
N GLY A 30 16.96 -22.89 4.80
CA GLY A 30 17.04 -22.54 3.39
C GLY A 30 16.07 -21.42 2.94
N GLY A 31 16.38 -20.77 1.82
CA GLY A 31 15.50 -19.78 1.20
C GLY A 31 14.36 -20.40 0.38
N GLY A 32 13.22 -19.69 0.28
CA GLY A 32 12.05 -20.19 -0.45
C GLY A 32 10.80 -19.29 -0.45
N GLY A 33 10.93 -18.00 -0.13
CA GLY A 33 9.77 -17.09 -0.01
C GLY A 33 8.71 -17.65 0.95
N ALA A 34 7.44 -17.70 0.53
CA ALA A 34 6.34 -18.24 1.32
C ALA A 34 6.61 -19.67 1.84
N LYS A 35 7.33 -20.51 1.09
CA LYS A 35 7.66 -21.89 1.51
C LYS A 35 8.45 -21.94 2.82
N GLY A 36 9.21 -20.88 3.13
CA GLY A 36 10.05 -20.84 4.33
C GLY A 36 9.30 -20.76 5.65
N VAL A 37 7.98 -20.55 5.65
CA VAL A 37 7.20 -20.69 6.89
C VAL A 37 7.18 -22.14 7.41
N ALA A 38 7.48 -23.13 6.56
CA ALA A 38 7.64 -24.52 6.99
C ALA A 38 8.77 -24.72 8.02
N HIS A 39 9.77 -23.83 8.04
CA HIS A 39 10.81 -23.81 9.08
C HIS A 39 10.23 -23.73 10.48
N ILE A 40 9.14 -22.97 10.64
CA ILE A 40 8.46 -22.75 11.92
C ILE A 40 7.90 -24.07 12.46
N GLY A 41 7.28 -24.89 11.60
CA GLY A 41 6.77 -26.20 11.99
C GLY A 41 7.87 -27.15 12.44
N VAL A 42 9.02 -27.15 11.76
CA VAL A 42 10.19 -27.93 12.18
C VAL A 42 10.72 -27.44 13.53
N LEU A 43 10.86 -26.13 13.71
CA LEU A 43 11.34 -25.53 14.95
C LEU A 43 10.47 -25.92 16.16
N LYS A 44 9.14 -25.94 16.02
CA LYS A 44 8.22 -26.40 17.09
C LYS A 44 8.57 -27.80 17.59
N VAL A 45 8.87 -28.72 16.68
CA VAL A 45 9.20 -30.12 17.01
C VAL A 45 10.60 -30.22 17.63
N LEU A 46 11.57 -29.43 17.15
CA LEU A 46 12.91 -29.38 17.74
C LEU A 46 12.90 -28.79 19.16
N GLU A 47 12.08 -27.76 19.40
CA GLU A 47 11.82 -27.21 20.74
C GLU A 47 11.18 -28.26 21.66
N GLU A 48 10.16 -28.97 21.17
CA GLU A 48 9.46 -30.04 21.89
C GLU A 48 10.43 -31.17 22.29
N ALA A 49 11.31 -31.58 21.37
CA ALA A 49 12.34 -32.59 21.59
C ALA A 49 13.48 -32.12 22.50
N GLY A 50 13.60 -30.80 22.75
CA GLY A 50 14.64 -30.20 23.55
C GLY A 50 16.04 -30.29 22.91
N ILE A 51 16.12 -30.10 21.59
CA ILE A 51 17.39 -30.02 20.86
C ILE A 51 17.98 -28.61 21.05
N PRO A 52 19.17 -28.45 21.66
CA PRO A 52 19.78 -27.14 21.82
C PRO A 52 20.45 -26.70 20.51
N ILE A 53 20.11 -25.52 20.02
CA ILE A 53 20.74 -24.92 18.83
C ILE A 53 21.83 -23.95 19.29
N ASP A 54 23.06 -24.14 18.82
CA ASP A 54 24.23 -23.30 19.15
C ASP A 54 24.53 -22.25 18.08
N TYR A 55 24.23 -22.55 16.82
CA TYR A 55 24.49 -21.67 15.69
C TYR A 55 23.31 -21.71 14.73
N ILE A 56 23.00 -20.60 14.08
CA ILE A 56 21.98 -20.52 13.03
C ILE A 56 22.58 -19.87 11.79
N ALA A 57 22.43 -20.53 10.64
CA ALA A 57 22.74 -19.95 9.34
C ALA A 57 21.49 -19.95 8.46
N GLY A 58 21.13 -18.79 7.91
CA GLY A 58 19.90 -18.62 7.14
C GLY A 58 20.06 -17.80 5.87
N THR A 59 19.25 -18.15 4.86
CA THR A 59 19.14 -17.42 3.58
C THR A 59 17.70 -17.06 3.28
N SER A 60 17.43 -15.82 2.84
CA SER A 60 16.10 -15.33 2.47
C SER A 60 15.08 -15.51 3.60
N MET A 61 13.95 -16.18 3.36
CA MET A 61 12.99 -16.51 4.43
C MET A 61 13.63 -17.30 5.60
N GLY A 62 14.66 -18.12 5.33
CA GLY A 62 15.42 -18.79 6.38
C GLY A 62 16.23 -17.83 7.26
N ALA A 63 16.73 -16.73 6.69
CA ALA A 63 17.38 -15.66 7.46
C ALA A 63 16.38 -14.90 8.33
N ILE A 64 15.13 -14.75 7.88
CA ILE A 64 14.07 -14.09 8.65
C ILE A 64 13.67 -14.96 9.84
N VAL A 65 13.28 -16.22 9.60
CA VAL A 65 12.90 -17.14 10.68
C VAL A 65 14.07 -17.36 11.63
N GLY A 66 15.27 -17.59 11.09
CA GLY A 66 16.49 -17.80 11.88
C GLY A 66 16.93 -16.57 12.66
N GLY A 67 16.83 -15.38 12.07
CA GLY A 67 17.17 -14.11 12.73
C GLY A 67 16.24 -13.83 13.90
N LEU A 68 14.91 -13.98 13.72
CA LEU A 68 13.94 -13.85 14.80
C LEU A 68 14.17 -14.91 15.91
N TYR A 69 14.41 -16.15 15.52
CA TYR A 69 14.73 -17.21 16.48
C TYR A 69 16.01 -16.91 17.27
N SER A 70 17.04 -16.37 16.60
CA SER A 70 18.34 -16.04 17.20
C SER A 70 18.28 -14.94 18.25
N VAL A 71 17.31 -14.03 18.17
CA VAL A 71 17.10 -12.96 19.17
C VAL A 71 16.13 -13.35 20.28
N GLY A 72 15.59 -14.58 20.24
CA GLY A 72 14.84 -15.19 21.35
C GLY A 72 13.35 -15.42 21.12
N TYR A 73 12.82 -15.16 19.92
CA TYR A 73 11.42 -15.52 19.63
C TYR A 73 11.25 -17.03 19.56
N THR A 74 10.18 -17.53 20.17
CA THR A 74 9.79 -18.94 20.07
C THR A 74 9.17 -19.25 18.71
N ALA A 75 9.17 -20.53 18.32
CA ALA A 75 8.51 -20.95 17.08
C ALA A 75 7.00 -20.61 17.08
N ALA A 76 6.33 -20.65 18.25
CA ALA A 76 4.92 -20.30 18.39
C ALA A 76 4.64 -18.80 18.22
N GLU A 77 5.55 -17.93 18.68
CA GLU A 77 5.44 -16.48 18.47
C GLU A 77 5.64 -16.13 17.00
N ILE A 78 6.64 -16.73 16.33
CA ILE A 78 6.88 -16.52 14.90
C ILE A 78 5.67 -17.01 14.07
N ASP A 79 5.08 -18.16 14.41
CA ASP A 79 3.83 -18.65 13.79
C ASP A 79 2.70 -17.61 13.92
N SER A 80 2.50 -17.09 15.13
CA SER A 80 1.49 -16.05 15.37
C SER A 80 1.76 -14.82 14.49
N MET A 81 3.00 -14.31 14.46
CA MET A 81 3.35 -13.16 13.62
C MET A 81 3.02 -13.39 12.14
N VAL A 82 3.29 -14.58 11.61
CA VAL A 82 2.97 -14.93 10.21
C VAL A 82 1.46 -14.91 9.94
N ARG A 83 0.65 -15.43 10.86
CA ARG A 83 -0.81 -15.54 10.70
C ARG A 83 -1.53 -14.19 10.79
N TRP A 84 -1.02 -13.28 11.63
CA TRP A 84 -1.65 -11.97 11.86
C TRP A 84 -1.23 -10.88 10.85
N GLN A 85 -0.34 -11.21 9.92
CA GLN A 85 0.23 -10.25 8.96
C GLN A 85 -0.65 -10.05 7.72
N ASP A 86 -0.86 -8.79 7.32
CA ASP A 86 -1.40 -8.47 5.99
C ASP A 86 -0.29 -8.59 4.94
N TRP A 87 -0.10 -9.80 4.40
CA TRP A 87 0.91 -10.08 3.39
C TRP A 87 0.72 -9.30 2.09
N SER A 88 -0.52 -8.93 1.76
CA SER A 88 -0.82 -8.15 0.55
C SER A 88 -0.29 -6.71 0.65
N MET A 89 -0.37 -6.12 1.85
CA MET A 89 0.20 -4.82 2.15
C MET A 89 1.71 -4.93 2.34
N LEU A 90 2.18 -5.92 3.11
CA LEU A 90 3.59 -6.10 3.45
C LEU A 90 4.49 -6.33 2.24
N LEU A 91 4.03 -7.15 1.29
CA LEU A 91 4.74 -7.45 0.04
C LEU A 91 4.42 -6.43 -1.07
N SER A 92 4.05 -5.23 -0.68
CA SER A 92 3.85 -4.09 -1.58
C SER A 92 4.45 -2.85 -0.95
N ASP A 93 4.67 -1.78 -1.71
CA ASP A 93 4.95 -0.45 -1.15
C ASP A 93 3.70 0.43 -1.12
N ARG A 94 2.51 -0.18 -1.09
CA ARG A 94 1.26 0.59 -1.02
C ARG A 94 1.15 1.25 0.35
N VAL A 95 0.82 2.54 0.34
CA VAL A 95 0.44 3.29 1.53
C VAL A 95 -1.08 3.23 1.69
N LYS A 96 -1.55 3.04 2.93
CA LYS A 96 -2.99 3.10 3.22
C LYS A 96 -3.54 4.46 2.81
N ARG A 97 -4.72 4.50 2.16
CA ARG A 97 -5.32 5.76 1.68
C ARG A 97 -5.45 6.81 2.79
N SER A 98 -5.76 6.41 4.01
CA SER A 98 -5.83 7.30 5.19
C SER A 98 -4.54 8.04 5.51
N ASN A 99 -3.40 7.50 5.08
CA ASN A 99 -2.06 8.02 5.35
C ASN A 99 -1.50 8.77 4.14
N LEU A 100 -2.23 8.83 3.02
CA LEU A 100 -1.90 9.68 1.88
C LEU A 100 -2.32 11.13 2.18
N THR A 101 -1.53 12.08 1.69
CA THR A 101 -1.98 13.49 1.64
C THR A 101 -3.17 13.63 0.68
N PHE A 102 -3.99 14.65 0.88
CA PHE A 102 -5.22 14.83 0.08
C PHE A 102 -4.98 14.85 -1.45
N PRO A 103 -3.97 15.56 -1.99
CA PRO A 103 -3.66 15.52 -3.42
C PRO A 103 -3.27 14.12 -3.89
N GLU A 104 -2.53 13.38 -3.08
CA GLU A 104 -2.13 12.00 -3.39
C GLU A 104 -3.31 11.04 -3.33
N LYS A 105 -4.31 11.28 -2.47
CA LYS A 105 -5.59 10.56 -2.51
C LYS A 105 -6.35 10.82 -3.82
N GLU A 106 -6.38 12.05 -4.29
CA GLU A 106 -7.05 12.43 -5.54
C GLU A 106 -6.33 11.84 -6.75
N ASN A 107 -4.99 11.81 -6.73
CA ASN A 107 -4.15 11.29 -7.82
C ASN A 107 -4.06 9.76 -7.83
N SER A 108 -4.13 9.13 -6.65
CA SER A 108 -4.23 7.67 -6.55
C SER A 108 -5.49 7.21 -7.29
N GLU A 109 -5.37 6.11 -8.05
CA GLU A 109 -6.52 5.49 -8.72
C GLU A 109 -7.08 6.32 -9.91
N ARG A 110 -6.21 7.05 -10.64
CA ARG A 110 -6.52 7.65 -11.96
C ARG A 110 -5.77 7.01 -13.13
N TYR A 111 -4.56 6.53 -12.87
CA TYR A 111 -3.63 6.05 -13.89
C TYR A 111 -3.48 4.55 -13.80
N VAL A 112 -3.42 3.90 -14.97
CA VAL A 112 -3.17 2.47 -15.11
C VAL A 112 -1.67 2.20 -15.17
N PHE A 113 -0.94 3.11 -15.82
CA PHE A 113 0.51 3.10 -15.89
C PHE A 113 1.06 4.46 -15.46
N SER A 114 2.14 4.44 -14.72
CA SER A 114 3.01 5.60 -14.46
C SER A 114 4.39 5.25 -15.03
N LEU A 115 5.27 6.20 -15.31
CA LEU A 115 6.66 6.01 -15.68
C LEU A 115 7.48 7.15 -15.08
N PRO A 116 8.16 6.95 -13.93
CA PRO A 116 8.92 7.98 -13.26
C PRO A 116 10.18 8.30 -14.06
N PHE A 117 10.56 9.56 -14.01
CA PHE A 117 11.83 10.05 -14.51
C PHE A 117 12.44 11.02 -13.50
N GLY A 118 13.75 11.21 -13.57
CA GLY A 118 14.50 12.02 -12.62
C GLY A 118 15.74 12.58 -13.26
N ARG A 119 16.37 13.55 -12.60
CA ARG A 119 17.60 14.18 -13.09
C ARG A 119 18.82 13.29 -12.87
N SER A 120 18.78 12.44 -11.85
CA SER A 120 19.82 11.46 -11.55
C SER A 120 19.31 10.02 -11.61
N LYS A 121 20.20 9.07 -11.94
CA LYS A 121 19.89 7.63 -11.87
C LYS A 121 19.51 7.16 -10.46
N LYS A 122 19.81 7.93 -9.40
CA LYS A 122 19.43 7.64 -8.01
C LYS A 122 17.97 8.00 -7.70
N GLU A 123 17.40 8.97 -8.42
CA GLU A 123 15.99 9.39 -8.29
C GLU A 123 15.02 8.47 -9.05
N ILE A 124 15.53 7.73 -10.06
CA ILE A 124 14.74 6.83 -10.89
C ILE A 124 14.63 5.47 -10.19
N THR A 125 13.44 5.15 -9.69
CA THR A 125 13.13 3.78 -9.25
C THR A 125 12.76 2.92 -10.45
N ILE A 126 13.35 1.72 -10.59
CA ILE A 126 12.91 0.73 -11.58
C ILE A 126 11.44 0.38 -11.31
N GLN A 127 10.59 0.64 -12.29
CA GLN A 127 9.16 0.36 -12.16
C GLN A 127 8.84 -1.13 -12.08
N GLY A 128 7.80 -1.45 -11.33
CA GLY A 128 7.33 -2.81 -11.13
C GLY A 128 8.04 -3.59 -10.02
N MET A 129 9.16 -3.06 -9.50
CA MET A 129 9.87 -3.64 -8.36
C MET A 129 9.37 -3.05 -7.04
N ILE A 130 9.23 -3.90 -6.03
CA ILE A 130 8.86 -3.51 -4.66
C ILE A 130 10.13 -3.03 -3.95
N LYS A 131 10.19 -1.79 -3.46
CA LYS A 131 11.27 -1.25 -2.64
C LYS A 131 11.44 -2.03 -1.34
N GLY A 132 10.38 -2.66 -0.85
CA GLY A 132 10.41 -3.50 0.35
C GLY A 132 10.41 -2.65 1.62
N GLN A 133 9.78 -1.48 1.56
CA GLN A 133 9.65 -0.54 2.67
C GLN A 133 8.87 -1.15 3.83
N ASN A 134 7.73 -1.76 3.54
CA ASN A 134 6.87 -2.35 4.56
C ASN A 134 7.58 -3.54 5.24
N LEU A 135 8.36 -4.32 4.48
CA LEU A 135 9.22 -5.38 5.03
C LEU A 135 10.32 -4.82 5.94
N GLN A 136 11.03 -3.77 5.50
CA GLN A 136 12.06 -3.13 6.32
C GLN A 136 11.49 -2.62 7.64
N ASN A 137 10.29 -2.03 7.64
CA ASN A 137 9.63 -1.56 8.85
C ASN A 137 9.29 -2.72 9.78
N LEU A 138 8.66 -3.77 9.25
CA LEU A 138 8.35 -4.97 10.03
C LEU A 138 9.60 -5.54 10.68
N PHE A 139 10.69 -5.70 9.92
CA PHE A 139 11.94 -6.23 10.48
C PHE A 139 12.52 -5.32 11.54
N SER A 140 12.47 -4.00 11.34
CA SER A 140 12.92 -3.05 12.35
C SER A 140 12.09 -3.22 13.63
N ASP A 141 10.76 -3.28 13.53
CA ASP A 141 9.88 -3.43 14.69
C ASP A 141 10.10 -4.75 15.44
N LEU A 142 10.33 -5.85 14.70
CA LEU A 142 10.60 -7.17 15.30
C LEU A 142 12.02 -7.31 15.85
N THR A 143 12.92 -6.34 15.62
CA THR A 143 14.31 -6.41 16.06
C THR A 143 14.77 -5.15 16.78
N ILE A 144 13.84 -4.46 17.46
CA ILE A 144 14.17 -3.32 18.31
C ILE A 144 15.25 -3.73 19.33
N GLY A 145 16.27 -2.88 19.45
CA GLY A 145 17.49 -3.18 20.21
C GLY A 145 18.64 -3.76 19.37
N TYR A 146 18.37 -4.22 18.15
CA TYR A 146 19.37 -4.78 17.21
C TYR A 146 19.48 -3.95 15.91
N HIS A 147 19.14 -2.66 15.98
CA HIS A 147 19.17 -1.74 14.83
C HIS A 147 20.56 -1.20 14.53
N ASP A 148 21.39 -1.06 15.55
CA ASP A 148 22.78 -0.64 15.45
C ASP A 148 23.68 -1.77 14.94
N SER A 149 24.97 -1.48 14.73
CA SER A 149 25.95 -2.50 14.39
C SER A 149 26.20 -3.44 15.57
N VAL A 150 25.44 -4.52 15.65
CA VAL A 150 25.61 -5.58 16.66
C VAL A 150 26.47 -6.72 16.11
N ASP A 151 27.23 -7.38 16.98
CA ASP A 151 27.93 -8.63 16.63
C ASP A 151 26.92 -9.79 16.73
N PHE A 152 26.60 -10.44 15.60
CA PHE A 152 25.59 -11.49 15.57
C PHE A 152 26.02 -12.75 16.30
N ASN A 153 27.32 -12.89 16.62
CA ASN A 153 27.82 -13.97 17.48
C ASN A 153 27.49 -13.75 18.96
N GLN A 154 27.00 -12.57 19.35
CA GLN A 154 26.59 -12.22 20.72
C GLN A 154 25.08 -12.25 20.93
N LEU A 155 24.29 -12.63 19.91
CA LEU A 155 22.86 -12.85 20.06
C LEU A 155 22.59 -14.07 20.97
N ASN A 156 21.33 -14.24 21.40
CA ASN A 156 20.94 -15.37 22.25
C ASN A 156 21.35 -16.72 21.63
N ILE A 157 21.29 -16.82 20.30
CA ILE A 157 21.95 -17.87 19.52
C ILE A 157 22.81 -17.18 18.45
N PRO A 158 24.13 -17.42 18.38
CA PRO A 158 24.97 -16.92 17.31
C PRO A 158 24.37 -17.14 15.91
N PHE A 159 24.32 -16.09 15.10
CA PHE A 159 23.60 -16.07 13.82
C PHE A 159 24.48 -15.61 12.65
N ALA A 160 24.24 -16.22 11.49
CA ALA A 160 24.78 -15.78 10.21
C ALA A 160 23.67 -15.68 9.16
N CYS A 161 23.69 -14.59 8.40
CA CYS A 161 22.72 -14.30 7.35
C CYS A 161 23.42 -14.14 6.00
N VAL A 162 23.00 -14.91 5.01
CA VAL A 162 23.67 -14.92 3.69
C VAL A 162 22.96 -14.00 2.71
N ALA A 163 23.73 -13.08 2.12
CA ALA A 163 23.35 -12.27 0.96
C ALA A 163 24.36 -12.48 -0.18
N LEU A 164 24.08 -11.88 -1.35
CA LEU A 164 25.00 -11.85 -2.48
C LEU A 164 25.36 -10.40 -2.81
N ASN A 165 26.65 -10.07 -2.88
CA ASN A 165 27.10 -8.80 -3.46
C ASN A 165 27.16 -8.92 -4.98
N VAL A 166 26.30 -8.19 -5.69
CA VAL A 166 26.27 -8.24 -7.17
C VAL A 166 27.41 -7.46 -7.83
N VAL A 167 28.17 -6.68 -7.06
CA VAL A 167 29.30 -5.90 -7.59
C VAL A 167 30.48 -6.82 -7.93
N ASP A 168 30.77 -7.81 -7.08
CA ASP A 168 31.87 -8.78 -7.25
C ASP A 168 31.38 -10.23 -7.47
N GLY A 169 30.08 -10.48 -7.34
CA GLY A 169 29.47 -11.80 -7.47
C GLY A 169 29.77 -12.74 -6.30
N GLN A 170 30.23 -12.23 -5.16
CA GLN A 170 30.59 -13.02 -3.99
C GLN A 170 29.50 -12.99 -2.92
N GLU A 171 29.40 -14.12 -2.19
CA GLU A 171 28.51 -14.17 -1.04
C GLU A 171 29.00 -13.20 0.04
N TYR A 172 28.06 -12.54 0.69
CA TYR A 172 28.32 -11.70 1.84
C TYR A 172 27.58 -12.30 3.04
N VAL A 173 28.34 -12.86 3.97
CA VAL A 173 27.80 -13.47 5.18
C VAL A 173 27.81 -12.43 6.30
N PHE A 174 26.64 -11.94 6.68
CA PHE A 174 26.51 -11.06 7.82
C PHE A 174 26.75 -11.84 9.11
N HIS A 175 27.84 -11.52 9.79
CA HIS A 175 28.09 -11.86 11.20
C HIS A 175 27.96 -10.63 12.12
N ARG A 176 27.68 -9.45 11.55
CA ARG A 176 27.51 -8.20 12.28
C ARG A 176 26.76 -7.17 11.45
N GLY A 177 26.33 -6.11 12.11
CA GLY A 177 25.68 -4.97 11.49
C GLY A 177 24.26 -4.82 12.03
N SER A 178 23.41 -4.16 11.25
CA SER A 178 21.99 -4.02 11.58
C SER A 178 21.25 -5.31 11.21
N LEU A 179 20.70 -6.02 12.19
CA LEU A 179 19.94 -7.26 11.96
C LEU A 179 18.76 -7.08 10.97
N PRO A 180 17.91 -6.03 11.09
CA PRO A 180 16.82 -5.85 10.13
C PRO A 180 17.33 -5.58 8.71
N LEU A 181 18.46 -4.86 8.57
CA LEU A 181 19.08 -4.62 7.27
C LEU A 181 19.64 -5.92 6.66
N ALA A 182 20.30 -6.75 7.47
CA ALA A 182 20.83 -8.04 7.03
C ALA A 182 19.71 -8.96 6.52
N MET A 183 18.62 -9.10 7.30
CA MET A 183 17.44 -9.86 6.88
C MET A 183 16.81 -9.28 5.60
N ARG A 184 16.70 -7.94 5.49
CA ARG A 184 16.18 -7.28 4.28
C ARG A 184 17.08 -7.52 3.06
N ALA A 185 18.40 -7.49 3.22
CA ALA A 185 19.35 -7.76 2.15
C ALA A 185 19.27 -9.20 1.67
N SER A 186 19.19 -10.16 2.60
CA SER A 186 19.07 -11.58 2.29
C SER A 186 17.73 -11.95 1.62
N MET A 187 16.69 -11.13 1.74
CA MET A 187 15.39 -11.30 1.08
C MET A 187 15.22 -10.40 -0.18
N ALA A 188 16.28 -9.74 -0.66
CA ALA A 188 16.21 -8.82 -1.80
C ALA A 188 16.23 -9.57 -3.15
N ILE A 189 15.18 -10.33 -3.45
CA ILE A 189 15.08 -11.15 -4.66
C ILE A 189 15.11 -10.26 -5.92
N PRO A 190 16.04 -10.47 -6.88
CA PRO A 190 16.10 -9.69 -8.11
C PRO A 190 14.77 -9.70 -8.88
N ALA A 191 14.47 -8.60 -9.57
CA ALA A 191 13.20 -8.32 -10.25
C ALA A 191 11.93 -8.24 -9.36
N VAL A 192 11.99 -8.65 -8.09
CA VAL A 192 10.86 -8.53 -7.14
C VAL A 192 11.11 -7.41 -6.13
N PHE A 193 12.24 -7.46 -5.42
CA PHE A 193 12.58 -6.52 -4.35
C PHE A 193 13.84 -5.70 -4.64
N ALA A 194 13.79 -4.39 -4.44
CA ALA A 194 14.95 -3.52 -4.66
C ALA A 194 16.18 -4.02 -3.89
N PRO A 195 17.38 -3.96 -4.52
CA PRO A 195 18.62 -4.36 -3.85
C PRO A 195 18.93 -3.42 -2.69
N VAL A 196 19.60 -3.95 -1.67
CA VAL A 196 20.07 -3.15 -0.53
C VAL A 196 21.45 -2.61 -0.85
N ARG A 197 21.65 -1.30 -0.72
CA ARG A 197 22.98 -0.68 -0.88
C ARG A 197 23.60 -0.50 0.50
N LEU A 198 24.79 -1.08 0.69
CA LEU A 198 25.54 -1.00 1.94
C LEU A 198 26.99 -0.65 1.58
N ASP A 199 27.43 0.56 1.93
CA ASP A 199 28.72 1.11 1.55
C ASP A 199 29.00 1.03 0.03
N SER A 200 30.00 0.24 -0.36
CA SER A 200 30.36 -0.03 -1.77
C SER A 200 29.61 -1.22 -2.38
N MET A 201 28.83 -1.95 -1.58
CA MET A 201 28.15 -3.17 -1.99
C MET A 201 26.73 -2.91 -2.49
N VAL A 202 26.29 -3.79 -3.37
CA VAL A 202 24.88 -3.90 -3.79
C VAL A 202 24.44 -5.32 -3.49
N LEU A 203 23.65 -5.47 -2.43
CA LEU A 203 23.27 -6.75 -1.87
C LEU A 203 21.89 -7.18 -2.39
N VAL A 204 21.83 -8.44 -2.82
CA VAL A 204 20.61 -9.14 -3.23
C VAL A 204 20.45 -10.45 -2.44
N ASP A 205 19.33 -11.13 -2.64
CA ASP A 205 19.03 -12.41 -2.00
C ASP A 205 20.18 -13.43 -2.15
N GLY A 206 20.62 -13.99 -1.01
CA GLY A 206 21.73 -14.95 -0.97
C GLY A 206 21.41 -16.29 -1.64
N GLY A 207 20.13 -16.58 -1.87
CA GLY A 207 19.64 -17.80 -2.50
C GLY A 207 20.13 -18.00 -3.93
N ILE A 208 20.64 -16.94 -4.57
CA ILE A 208 21.29 -17.01 -5.87
C ILE A 208 22.58 -17.80 -5.83
N LYS A 209 23.30 -17.82 -4.70
CA LYS A 209 24.62 -18.48 -4.58
C LYS A 209 24.67 -19.55 -3.50
N ASN A 210 24.06 -19.30 -2.34
CA ASN A 210 24.08 -20.23 -1.21
C ASN A 210 22.71 -20.24 -0.51
N ASN A 211 21.74 -20.92 -1.14
CA ASN A 211 20.37 -21.00 -0.63
C ASN A 211 20.21 -21.90 0.60
N TYR A 212 21.18 -22.78 0.88
CA TYR A 212 21.18 -23.71 2.01
C TYR A 212 22.58 -23.72 2.65
N PRO A 213 22.86 -22.77 3.56
CA PRO A 213 24.23 -22.41 3.97
C PRO A 213 24.78 -23.31 5.10
N ALA A 214 24.92 -24.61 4.82
CA ALA A 214 25.48 -25.56 5.79
C ALA A 214 26.99 -25.37 6.03
N ASP A 215 27.72 -24.93 5.01
CA ASP A 215 29.12 -24.51 5.11
C ASP A 215 29.31 -23.38 6.11
N VAL A 216 28.45 -22.36 6.06
CA VAL A 216 28.50 -21.25 7.02
C VAL A 216 28.28 -21.72 8.45
N ALA A 217 27.30 -22.60 8.69
CA ALA A 217 27.07 -23.17 10.02
C ALA A 217 28.27 -24.00 10.51
N ARG A 218 28.93 -24.73 9.60
CA ARG A 218 30.17 -25.47 9.89
C ARG A 218 31.30 -24.54 10.29
N ASP A 219 31.51 -23.46 9.54
CA ASP A 219 32.55 -22.45 9.79
C ASP A 219 32.33 -21.69 11.11
N MET A 220 31.08 -21.55 11.56
CA MET A 220 30.74 -21.02 12.89
C MET A 220 31.11 -22.00 14.03
N GLY A 221 31.44 -23.25 13.72
CA GLY A 221 31.88 -24.26 14.69
C GLY A 221 30.85 -25.36 15.00
N ALA A 222 29.87 -25.61 14.12
CA ALA A 222 28.91 -26.67 14.31
C ALA A 222 29.52 -28.08 14.07
N ASP A 223 29.45 -28.94 15.08
CA ASP A 223 29.81 -30.36 14.95
C ASP A 223 28.70 -31.17 14.26
N ILE A 224 27.45 -30.81 14.54
CA ILE A 224 26.23 -31.45 14.03
C ILE A 224 25.43 -30.41 13.25
N ILE A 225 25.04 -30.74 12.01
CA ILE A 225 24.18 -29.88 11.19
C ILE A 225 22.79 -30.47 11.09
N ILE A 226 21.80 -29.71 11.56
CA ILE A 226 20.38 -29.93 11.30
C ILE A 226 19.96 -28.89 10.27
N GLY A 227 19.23 -29.26 9.24
CA GLY A 227 18.69 -28.22 8.37
C GLY A 227 17.39 -28.54 7.67
N VAL A 228 16.76 -27.47 7.20
CA VAL A 228 15.45 -27.50 6.55
C VAL A 228 15.58 -27.03 5.11
N ASP A 229 15.37 -27.96 4.18
CA ASP A 229 15.44 -27.73 2.74
C ASP A 229 14.03 -27.67 2.14
N LEU A 230 13.76 -26.60 1.41
CA LEU A 230 12.45 -26.29 0.81
C LEU A 230 12.35 -26.68 -0.67
N GLY A 231 13.33 -27.42 -1.19
CA GLY A 231 13.41 -27.84 -2.60
C GLY A 231 13.56 -26.66 -3.57
N THR A 232 13.95 -25.47 -3.09
CA THR A 232 14.09 -24.27 -3.93
C THR A 232 15.32 -24.35 -4.85
N SER A 233 16.33 -25.13 -4.46
CA SER A 233 17.54 -25.36 -5.25
C SER A 233 17.39 -26.51 -6.26
N ASP A 234 16.24 -27.18 -6.30
CA ASP A 234 15.97 -28.24 -7.28
C ASP A 234 15.78 -27.63 -8.66
N LEU A 235 16.45 -28.20 -9.67
CA LEU A 235 16.22 -27.84 -11.05
C LEU A 235 14.86 -28.39 -11.50
N LYS A 236 13.99 -27.51 -11.99
CA LYS A 236 12.67 -27.90 -12.49
C LYS A 236 12.79 -28.66 -13.80
N GLN A 237 11.92 -29.66 -13.97
CA GLN A 237 11.70 -30.35 -15.25
C GLN A 237 10.90 -29.47 -16.22
N LEU A 238 10.94 -29.81 -17.51
CA LEU A 238 10.34 -29.04 -18.60
C LEU A 238 8.88 -28.66 -18.31
N GLU A 239 8.09 -29.61 -17.80
CA GLU A 239 6.66 -29.47 -17.53
C GLU A 239 6.35 -28.47 -16.41
N ARG A 240 7.35 -28.10 -15.60
CA ARG A 240 7.23 -27.18 -14.46
C ARG A 240 7.79 -25.78 -14.77
N ILE A 241 8.20 -25.49 -16.01
CA ILE A 241 8.68 -24.17 -16.45
C ILE A 241 7.67 -23.56 -17.44
N ASN A 242 6.62 -22.93 -16.90
CA ASN A 242 5.50 -22.44 -17.72
C ASN A 242 5.35 -20.92 -17.74
N THR A 243 6.00 -20.21 -16.81
CA THR A 243 5.87 -18.76 -16.65
C THR A 243 7.22 -18.06 -16.67
N PRO A 244 7.28 -16.75 -16.99
CA PRO A 244 8.52 -15.96 -16.84
C PRO A 244 9.11 -16.05 -15.43
N TRP A 245 8.27 -16.19 -14.40
CA TRP A 245 8.71 -16.35 -13.01
C TRP A 245 9.35 -17.71 -12.75
N ASP A 246 8.91 -18.76 -13.43
CA ASP A 246 9.57 -20.07 -13.35
C ASP A 246 10.98 -20.01 -13.92
N ILE A 247 11.18 -19.24 -15.00
CA ILE A 247 12.50 -19.01 -15.60
C ILE A 247 13.41 -18.25 -14.63
N VAL A 248 12.93 -17.17 -14.01
CA VAL A 248 13.71 -16.44 -12.99
C VAL A 248 14.09 -17.38 -11.83
N GLY A 249 13.15 -18.17 -11.32
CA GLY A 249 13.43 -19.16 -10.28
C GLY A 249 14.46 -20.22 -10.71
N GLN A 250 14.38 -20.69 -11.94
CA GLN A 250 15.34 -21.66 -12.50
C GLN A 250 16.75 -21.06 -12.60
N ILE A 251 16.88 -19.79 -13.01
CA ILE A 251 18.18 -19.09 -13.07
C ILE A 251 18.81 -18.99 -11.68
N ILE A 252 18.01 -18.65 -10.66
CA ILE A 252 18.46 -18.60 -9.26
C ILE A 252 18.93 -19.99 -8.80
N ALA A 253 18.14 -21.04 -9.06
CA ALA A 253 18.49 -22.41 -8.69
C ALA A 253 19.79 -22.89 -9.36
N LEU A 254 19.99 -22.58 -10.65
CA LEU A 254 21.21 -22.95 -11.40
C LEU A 254 22.48 -22.34 -10.80
N HIS A 255 22.44 -21.06 -10.40
CA HIS A 255 23.61 -20.39 -9.82
C HIS A 255 23.95 -20.89 -8.40
N GLY A 256 22.94 -21.33 -7.63
CA GLY A 256 23.15 -21.90 -6.30
C GLY A 256 23.44 -23.41 -6.27
N TYR A 257 23.32 -24.09 -7.42
CA TYR A 257 23.35 -25.55 -7.50
C TYR A 257 24.70 -26.14 -7.08
N GLU A 258 25.80 -25.48 -7.44
CA GLU A 258 27.17 -25.95 -7.14
C GLU A 258 27.44 -26.06 -5.64
N LYS A 259 26.93 -25.11 -4.83
CA LYS A 259 27.07 -25.16 -3.37
C LYS A 259 26.06 -26.09 -2.69
N TYR A 260 24.89 -26.28 -3.29
CA TYR A 260 23.80 -27.03 -2.67
C TYR A 260 24.17 -28.51 -2.40
N GLY A 261 24.82 -29.19 -3.35
CA GLY A 261 25.23 -30.59 -3.20
C GLY A 261 26.13 -30.83 -1.99
N PRO A 262 27.33 -30.21 -1.93
CA PRO A 262 28.24 -30.32 -0.78
C PRO A 262 27.59 -29.91 0.55
N ASN A 263 26.77 -28.84 0.56
CA ASN A 263 26.07 -28.41 1.77
C ASN A 263 25.04 -29.42 2.26
N LYS A 264 24.36 -30.12 1.36
CA LYS A 264 23.45 -31.20 1.72
C LYS A 264 24.18 -32.43 2.25
N GLU A 265 25.30 -32.80 1.64
CA GLU A 265 26.09 -33.98 2.04
C GLU A 265 26.65 -33.89 3.46
N GLN A 266 26.94 -32.68 3.92
CA GLN A 266 27.43 -32.45 5.27
C GLN A 266 26.31 -32.28 6.33
N THR A 267 25.04 -32.38 5.96
CA THR A 267 23.91 -32.29 6.91
C THR A 267 23.69 -33.63 7.62
N ASP A 268 23.74 -33.64 8.96
CA ASP A 268 23.49 -34.84 9.77
C ASP A 268 22.01 -35.23 9.84
N LEU A 269 21.11 -34.25 9.89
CA LEU A 269 19.65 -34.45 9.88
C LEU A 269 18.98 -33.42 8.98
N LEU A 270 18.39 -33.89 7.90
CA LEU A 270 17.75 -33.06 6.88
C LEU A 270 16.22 -33.22 6.94
N PHE A 271 15.53 -32.12 7.21
CA PHE A 271 14.08 -32.04 7.01
C PHE A 271 13.77 -31.48 5.64
N ARG A 272 12.87 -32.14 4.91
CA ARG A 272 12.43 -31.69 3.57
C ARG A 272 10.90 -31.67 3.48
N PRO A 273 10.24 -30.61 3.95
CA PRO A 273 8.78 -30.48 3.89
C PRO A 273 8.27 -30.52 2.45
N ASN A 274 7.12 -31.15 2.20
CA ASN A 274 6.48 -31.09 0.88
C ASN A 274 5.84 -29.72 0.65
N THR A 275 6.31 -28.95 -0.32
CA THR A 275 5.77 -27.61 -0.60
C THR A 275 4.73 -27.58 -1.72
N ASP A 276 4.58 -28.65 -2.51
CA ASP A 276 3.66 -28.67 -3.67
C ASP A 276 2.19 -28.63 -3.21
N PRO A 277 1.29 -27.86 -3.88
CA PRO A 277 1.52 -27.10 -5.10
C PRO A 277 1.93 -25.62 -4.87
N TYR A 278 2.29 -25.24 -3.64
CA TYR A 278 2.61 -23.85 -3.29
C TYR A 278 4.02 -23.45 -3.74
N ASN A 279 4.14 -22.22 -4.21
CA ASN A 279 5.40 -21.64 -4.66
C ASN A 279 5.86 -20.49 -3.75
N SER A 280 7.01 -19.89 -4.05
CA SER A 280 7.62 -18.83 -3.23
C SER A 280 6.76 -17.56 -3.08
N ALA A 281 5.72 -17.38 -3.91
CA ALA A 281 4.79 -16.26 -3.86
C ALA A 281 3.42 -16.60 -3.23
N SER A 282 3.22 -17.82 -2.74
CA SER A 282 1.94 -18.31 -2.19
C SER A 282 1.71 -17.85 -0.74
N PHE A 283 1.62 -16.53 -0.52
CA PHE A 283 1.37 -15.93 0.81
C PHE A 283 -0.12 -15.84 1.20
N GLY A 284 -0.96 -16.71 0.61
CA GLY A 284 -2.37 -16.82 1.02
C GLY A 284 -2.49 -17.58 2.33
N GLU A 285 -3.47 -17.23 3.15
CA GLU A 285 -3.72 -17.81 4.48
C GLU A 285 -3.68 -19.35 4.48
N THR A 286 -4.45 -20.00 3.60
CA THR A 286 -4.47 -21.47 3.46
C THR A 286 -3.11 -22.06 3.11
N ALA A 287 -2.32 -21.37 2.27
CA ALA A 287 -1.00 -21.84 1.86
C ALA A 287 -0.01 -21.78 3.01
N LEU A 288 0.03 -20.66 3.74
CA LEU A 288 0.90 -20.48 4.90
C LEU A 288 0.60 -21.52 5.99
N ASP A 289 -0.68 -21.71 6.31
CA ASP A 289 -1.12 -22.70 7.29
C ASP A 289 -0.69 -24.11 6.92
N THR A 290 -0.92 -24.49 5.66
CA THR A 290 -0.53 -25.82 5.16
C THR A 290 0.98 -26.01 5.20
N LEU A 291 1.77 -24.99 4.86
CA LEU A 291 3.23 -25.07 4.83
C LEU A 291 3.82 -25.23 6.24
N ILE A 292 3.30 -24.51 7.23
CA ILE A 292 3.70 -24.65 8.64
C ILE A 292 3.39 -26.06 9.14
N ASP A 293 2.18 -26.54 8.92
CA ASP A 293 1.73 -27.89 9.31
C ASP A 293 2.60 -28.97 8.65
N ARG A 294 2.93 -28.85 7.36
CA ARG A 294 3.82 -29.82 6.69
C ARG A 294 5.25 -29.81 7.20
N GLY A 295 5.74 -28.65 7.64
CA GLY A 295 7.02 -28.54 8.36
C GLY A 295 7.01 -29.33 9.66
N GLU A 296 5.92 -29.21 10.43
CA GLU A 296 5.74 -29.96 11.66
C GLU A 296 5.60 -31.47 11.38
N GLN A 297 4.80 -31.86 10.39
CA GLN A 297 4.60 -33.27 10.04
C GLN A 297 5.88 -33.97 9.60
N VAL A 298 6.75 -33.33 8.80
CA VAL A 298 8.01 -33.97 8.39
C VAL A 298 8.93 -34.18 9.59
N ALA A 299 9.01 -33.21 10.50
CA ALA A 299 9.81 -33.34 11.70
C ALA A 299 9.25 -34.41 12.66
N ARG A 300 7.92 -34.49 12.83
CA ARG A 300 7.27 -35.55 13.61
C ARG A 300 7.48 -36.94 13.03
N LYS A 301 7.50 -37.09 11.71
CA LYS A 301 7.82 -38.39 11.05
C LYS A 301 9.25 -38.85 11.33
N GLN A 302 10.18 -37.92 11.56
CA GLN A 302 11.57 -38.19 11.89
C GLN A 302 11.85 -38.09 13.40
N TRP A 303 10.83 -38.22 14.25
CA TRP A 303 10.98 -38.09 15.71
C TRP A 303 12.04 -39.04 16.29
N ASP A 304 12.07 -40.30 15.84
CA ASP A 304 13.06 -41.27 16.30
C ASP A 304 14.49 -40.89 15.89
N GLU A 305 14.66 -40.31 14.70
CA GLU A 305 15.95 -39.77 14.22
C GLU A 305 16.38 -38.56 15.05
N ILE A 306 15.44 -37.68 15.42
CA ILE A 306 15.68 -36.53 16.31
C ILE A 306 16.18 -37.03 17.68
N LEU A 307 15.53 -38.05 18.25
CA LEU A 307 15.94 -38.63 19.53
C LEU A 307 17.29 -39.37 19.43
N ALA A 308 17.56 -40.05 18.32
CA ALA A 308 18.87 -40.66 18.06
C ALA A 308 19.97 -39.60 17.95
N LEU A 309 19.70 -38.49 17.26
CA LEU A 309 20.62 -37.37 17.14
C LEU A 309 20.86 -36.70 18.50
N LYS A 310 19.82 -36.54 19.32
CA LYS A 310 19.92 -36.04 20.70
C LYS A 310 20.93 -36.83 21.52
N LYS A 311 20.93 -38.15 21.38
CA LYS A 311 21.93 -39.03 22.01
C LYS A 311 23.33 -38.82 21.43
N LYS A 312 23.46 -38.69 20.09
CA LYS A 312 24.74 -38.39 19.40
C LYS A 312 25.35 -37.05 19.83
N ILE A 313 24.51 -36.07 20.18
CA ILE A 313 24.92 -34.76 20.71
C ILE A 313 25.54 -34.88 22.12
N GLY A 314 25.20 -35.94 22.86
CA GLY A 314 25.65 -36.18 24.23
C GLY A 314 24.61 -35.79 25.30
N LEU A 315 23.32 -35.75 24.94
CA LEU A 315 22.23 -35.40 25.87
C LEU A 315 21.51 -36.68 26.35
N SER A 316 21.19 -36.76 27.64
CA SER A 316 20.41 -37.87 28.23
C SER A 316 18.90 -37.59 28.22
N ASP A 317 18.08 -38.64 28.26
CA ASP A 317 16.61 -38.53 28.30
C ASP A 317 16.08 -37.83 29.58
N SER A 318 16.91 -37.74 30.63
CA SER A 318 16.62 -37.09 31.92
C SER A 318 16.93 -35.59 31.99
N SER A 319 17.28 -34.94 30.87
CA SER A 319 17.78 -33.56 30.87
C SER A 319 16.68 -32.48 30.99
N ASP A 320 15.90 -32.48 32.08
CA ASP A 320 15.09 -31.31 32.48
C ASP A 320 15.97 -30.06 32.70
N MET A 321 17.28 -30.26 32.93
CA MET A 321 18.27 -29.21 33.10
C MET A 321 18.59 -28.44 31.81
N HIS A 322 18.35 -29.01 30.61
CA HIS A 322 18.57 -28.33 29.33
C HIS A 322 17.32 -27.56 28.83
N ARG A 323 16.11 -27.96 29.27
CA ARG A 323 14.90 -27.12 29.11
C ARG A 323 15.08 -25.75 29.75
N LYS A 324 15.87 -25.64 30.83
CA LYS A 324 16.14 -24.38 31.53
C LYS A 324 17.01 -23.38 30.74
N ARG A 325 17.75 -23.79 29.71
CA ARG A 325 18.53 -22.86 28.88
C ARG A 325 17.69 -22.15 27.81
N LEU A 326 16.51 -22.68 27.49
CA LEU A 326 15.48 -22.01 26.70
C LEU A 326 14.68 -20.97 27.51
N VAL A 327 15.03 -20.73 28.79
CA VAL A 327 14.42 -19.66 29.59
C VAL A 327 15.04 -18.31 29.19
N HIS A 328 14.52 -17.78 28.10
CA HIS A 328 14.08 -16.40 27.91
C HIS A 328 14.89 -15.34 28.68
N SER A 329 16.03 -14.96 28.12
CA SER A 329 16.47 -13.56 28.26
C SER A 329 15.85 -12.81 27.09
N TYR A 330 14.63 -12.34 27.33
CA TYR A 330 13.99 -11.24 26.62
C TYR A 330 15.04 -10.22 26.10
N PRO A 331 14.76 -9.57 24.97
CA PRO A 331 14.25 -8.23 25.06
C PRO A 331 12.73 -8.38 25.07
N VAL A 332 12.11 -7.73 26.06
CA VAL A 332 10.67 -7.57 26.24
C VAL A 332 10.12 -7.40 24.84
N ALA A 333 9.10 -8.18 24.43
CA ALA A 333 8.33 -7.89 23.21
C ALA A 333 8.24 -6.36 23.14
N PRO A 334 8.89 -5.73 22.14
CA PRO A 334 9.43 -4.38 22.28
C PRO A 334 8.41 -3.55 23.01
N THR A 335 8.76 -3.00 24.18
CA THR A 335 7.78 -2.26 24.98
C THR A 335 6.98 -1.44 24.00
N ASP A 336 5.68 -1.73 23.87
CA ASP A 336 4.88 -1.19 22.76
C ASP A 336 4.92 0.34 22.75
N THR A 337 5.48 0.94 23.81
CA THR A 337 5.75 2.32 24.09
C THR A 337 7.22 2.58 24.42
N PHE A 338 7.80 3.63 23.83
CA PHE A 338 9.13 4.19 24.11
C PHE A 338 8.97 5.60 24.69
N HIS A 339 9.90 6.02 25.54
CA HIS A 339 10.04 7.45 25.85
C HIS A 339 10.93 8.09 24.80
N ILE A 340 10.38 9.00 24.01
CA ILE A 340 11.11 9.73 22.98
C ILE A 340 11.39 11.13 23.48
N ARG A 341 12.67 11.43 23.69
CA ARG A 341 13.18 12.75 24.06
C ARG A 341 13.22 13.68 22.86
N ARG A 342 13.82 13.25 21.74
CA ARG A 342 13.99 14.03 20.50
C ARG A 342 13.56 13.25 19.27
N VAL A 343 13.11 13.98 18.25
CA VAL A 343 12.79 13.41 16.93
C VAL A 343 13.64 14.12 15.89
N LEU A 344 14.49 13.37 15.20
CA LEU A 344 15.43 13.86 14.20
C LEU A 344 15.09 13.29 12.84
N PHE A 345 15.18 14.10 11.79
CA PHE A 345 15.03 13.66 10.41
C PHE A 345 16.37 13.77 9.68
N GLU A 346 16.80 12.68 9.04
CA GLU A 346 17.96 12.63 8.15
C GLU A 346 17.51 12.47 6.70
N GLY A 347 18.11 13.21 5.77
CA GLY A 347 17.80 13.10 4.34
C GLY A 347 16.58 13.89 3.86
N ILE A 348 16.03 14.78 4.71
CA ILE A 348 14.97 15.72 4.34
C ILE A 348 15.53 17.05 3.84
N ASP A 349 14.69 17.82 3.14
CA ASP A 349 14.90 19.26 3.02
C ASP A 349 14.68 19.93 4.38
N PRO A 350 15.63 20.73 4.92
CA PRO A 350 15.44 21.42 6.21
C PRO A 350 14.19 22.32 6.27
N ARG A 351 13.69 22.76 5.11
CA ARG A 351 12.46 23.58 5.01
C ARG A 351 11.19 22.77 5.30
N ASP A 352 11.25 21.45 5.15
CA ASP A 352 10.14 20.52 5.34
C ASP A 352 10.05 19.97 6.76
N GLU A 353 11.09 20.08 7.58
CA GLU A 353 11.19 19.45 8.91
C GLU A 353 9.98 19.78 9.79
N LYS A 354 9.65 21.07 9.93
CA LYS A 354 8.50 21.52 10.73
C LYS A 354 7.19 20.91 10.25
N TRP A 355 7.03 20.79 8.93
CA TRP A 355 5.83 20.21 8.35
C TRP A 355 5.76 18.70 8.58
N LEU A 356 6.84 17.97 8.34
CA LEU A 356 6.92 16.52 8.56
C LEU A 356 6.64 16.15 10.03
N THR A 357 7.18 16.91 10.98
CA THR A 357 6.87 16.75 12.40
C THR A 357 5.39 16.98 12.69
N GLN A 358 4.76 17.98 12.06
CA GLN A 358 3.32 18.25 12.24
C GLN A 358 2.42 17.14 11.68
N ILE A 359 2.68 16.66 10.45
CA ILE A 359 1.81 15.64 9.83
C ILE A 359 2.02 14.25 10.40
N SER A 360 3.24 13.91 10.81
CA SER A 360 3.56 12.62 11.41
C SER A 360 2.96 12.48 12.81
N GLY A 361 2.61 13.60 13.47
CA GLY A 361 2.07 13.61 14.83
C GLY A 361 3.09 13.21 15.90
N LEU A 362 4.37 13.11 15.55
CA LEU A 362 5.45 12.79 16.47
C LEU A 362 5.71 13.99 17.40
N LYS A 363 5.87 13.69 18.70
CA LYS A 363 6.09 14.69 19.74
C LYS A 363 7.33 14.35 20.54
N GLU A 364 8.17 15.35 20.73
CA GLU A 364 9.32 15.27 21.63
C GLU A 364 8.88 15.20 23.10
N ASN A 365 9.73 14.63 23.95
CA ASN A 365 9.51 14.38 25.37
C ASN A 365 8.17 13.67 25.67
N SER A 366 7.85 12.64 24.88
CA SER A 366 6.56 11.94 24.97
C SER A 366 6.69 10.42 24.90
N LEU A 367 5.64 9.72 25.34
CA LEU A 367 5.50 8.28 25.15
C LEU A 367 5.00 7.99 23.72
N LEU A 368 5.79 7.29 22.92
CA LEU A 368 5.50 6.92 21.54
C LEU A 368 5.29 5.42 21.44
N THR A 369 4.19 4.98 20.82
CA THR A 369 3.99 3.55 20.57
C THR A 369 4.53 3.10 19.23
N VAL A 370 4.93 1.82 19.08
CA VAL A 370 5.34 1.23 17.78
C VAL A 370 4.28 1.49 16.72
N LYS A 371 3.00 1.26 17.06
CA LYS A 371 1.86 1.54 16.16
C LYS A 371 1.80 2.99 15.70
N LYS A 372 2.04 3.96 16.60
CA LYS A 372 2.07 5.39 16.24
C LYS A 372 3.29 5.73 15.40
N LEU A 373 4.45 5.11 15.66
CA LEU A 373 5.64 5.27 14.84
C LEU A 373 5.41 4.74 13.40
N GLN A 374 4.83 3.55 13.26
CA GLN A 374 4.45 2.99 11.95
C GLN A 374 3.47 3.89 11.19
N GLU A 375 2.48 4.45 11.89
CA GLU A 375 1.53 5.40 11.30
C GLU A 375 2.23 6.69 10.85
N ALA A 376 3.09 7.26 11.70
CA ALA A 376 3.92 8.41 11.38
C ALA A 376 4.81 8.18 10.15
N MET A 377 5.55 7.08 10.10
CA MET A 377 6.38 6.71 8.96
C MET A 377 5.55 6.51 7.69
N SER A 378 4.39 5.84 7.80
CA SER A 378 3.46 5.66 6.69
C SER A 378 2.92 6.98 6.16
N ILE A 379 2.66 7.96 7.03
CA ILE A 379 2.26 9.32 6.65
C ILE A 379 3.39 10.03 5.90
N VAL A 380 4.65 9.93 6.39
CA VAL A 380 5.82 10.52 5.71
C VAL A 380 5.99 9.92 4.32
N ILE A 381 5.85 8.60 4.15
CA ILE A 381 5.87 7.95 2.83
C ILE A 381 4.65 8.39 1.99
N GLY A 382 3.48 8.54 2.62
CA GLY A 382 2.23 8.97 1.99
C GLY A 382 2.18 10.43 1.52
N THR A 383 3.21 11.21 1.83
CA THR A 383 3.48 12.49 1.14
C THR A 383 3.87 12.30 -0.31
N ASN A 384 4.26 11.08 -0.67
CA ASN A 384 4.83 10.71 -1.96
C ASN A 384 6.16 11.44 -2.26
N LEU A 385 6.82 12.10 -1.30
CA LEU A 385 8.12 12.76 -1.54
C LEU A 385 9.33 11.85 -1.33
N TYR A 386 9.12 10.79 -0.56
CA TYR A 386 10.17 9.88 -0.15
C TYR A 386 9.92 8.49 -0.73
N SER A 387 10.99 7.84 -1.16
CA SER A 387 10.97 6.44 -1.58
C SER A 387 11.03 5.48 -0.42
N ASN A 388 11.68 5.89 0.67
CA ASN A 388 11.91 5.08 1.84
C ASN A 388 11.97 5.96 3.10
N VAL A 389 11.50 5.44 4.23
CA VAL A 389 11.58 5.97 5.58
C VAL A 389 11.93 4.80 6.49
N SER A 390 13.09 4.86 7.13
CA SER A 390 13.51 3.92 8.16
C SER A 390 13.71 4.67 9.48
N TYR A 391 13.71 3.95 10.59
CA TYR A 391 14.01 4.54 11.89
C TYR A 391 15.12 3.79 12.62
N LYS A 392 15.78 4.49 13.52
CA LYS A 392 16.65 3.93 14.56
C LYS A 392 16.43 4.70 15.85
N LEU A 393 16.59 4.03 16.98
CA LEU A 393 16.64 4.66 18.30
C LEU A 393 18.09 4.76 18.73
N VAL A 394 18.55 5.96 19.08
CA VAL A 394 19.94 6.23 19.45
C VAL A 394 20.06 6.81 20.86
N GLY A 395 21.29 6.79 21.37
CA GLY A 395 21.63 7.21 22.74
C GLY A 395 21.63 6.03 23.73
N GLU A 396 22.26 6.21 24.88
CA GLU A 396 22.46 5.14 25.88
C GLU A 396 21.15 4.49 26.36
N ARG A 397 20.05 5.24 26.33
CA ARG A 397 18.71 4.79 26.72
C ARG A 397 17.75 4.61 25.54
N GLN A 398 18.24 4.74 24.30
CA GLN A 398 17.43 4.66 23.07
C GLN A 398 16.25 5.66 23.04
N GLU A 399 16.47 6.86 23.58
CA GLU A 399 15.43 7.90 23.75
C GLU A 399 15.38 8.90 22.58
N ASP A 400 16.34 8.89 21.66
CA ASP A 400 16.34 9.77 20.49
C ASP A 400 15.91 8.98 19.25
N LEU A 401 14.80 9.37 18.63
CA LEU A 401 14.28 8.77 17.41
C LEU A 401 14.90 9.47 16.20
N VAL A 402 15.60 8.72 15.35
CA VAL A 402 16.11 9.21 14.06
C VAL A 402 15.34 8.56 12.93
N LEU A 403 14.65 9.37 12.14
CA LEU A 403 13.98 8.98 10.91
C LEU A 403 14.87 9.30 9.71
N THR A 404 15.42 8.28 9.06
CA THR A 404 16.19 8.44 7.84
C THR A 404 15.29 8.25 6.64
N VAL A 405 15.23 9.25 5.75
CA VAL A 405 14.42 9.21 4.54
C VAL A 405 15.28 9.27 3.30
N GLN A 406 14.74 8.76 2.20
CA GLN A 406 15.35 8.87 0.88
C GLN A 406 14.40 9.61 -0.05
N GLU A 407 14.82 10.79 -0.52
CA GLU A 407 14.06 11.61 -1.46
C GLU A 407 13.85 10.87 -2.80
N LYS A 408 12.70 11.09 -3.43
CA LYS A 408 12.43 10.65 -4.81
C LYS A 408 11.84 11.78 -5.65
N SER A 409 12.08 11.72 -6.95
CA SER A 409 11.37 12.56 -7.92
C SER A 409 9.93 12.03 -8.09
N ASN A 410 8.94 12.92 -8.01
CA ASN A 410 7.57 12.63 -8.47
C ASN A 410 7.33 12.99 -9.93
N SER A 411 8.40 13.30 -10.67
CA SER A 411 8.27 13.51 -12.11
C SER A 411 7.94 12.18 -12.78
N ALA A 412 6.85 12.15 -13.53
CA ALA A 412 6.35 10.93 -14.14
C ALA A 412 5.51 11.22 -15.39
N ILE A 413 5.52 10.27 -16.32
CA ILE A 413 4.55 10.17 -17.40
C ILE A 413 3.48 9.19 -16.96
N ASN A 414 2.21 9.58 -16.97
CA ASN A 414 1.10 8.75 -16.54
C ASN A 414 0.12 8.52 -17.68
N VAL A 415 -0.43 7.31 -17.73
CA VAL A 415 -1.40 6.86 -18.72
C VAL A 415 -2.64 6.31 -18.01
N GLY A 416 -3.79 6.89 -18.30
CA GLY A 416 -5.11 6.42 -17.89
C GLY A 416 -5.89 5.89 -19.10
N LEU A 417 -6.62 4.80 -18.89
CA LEU A 417 -7.53 4.22 -19.89
C LEU A 417 -8.90 4.04 -19.25
N ASN A 418 -9.94 4.44 -19.98
CA ASN A 418 -11.32 4.21 -19.59
C ASN A 418 -12.14 3.79 -20.80
N PHE A 419 -12.99 2.79 -20.62
CA PHE A 419 -14.03 2.43 -21.58
C PHE A 419 -15.38 2.52 -20.88
N ASN A 420 -16.34 3.24 -21.46
CA ASN A 420 -17.67 3.31 -20.90
C ASN A 420 -18.73 3.49 -21.99
N SER A 421 -20.00 3.23 -21.67
CA SER A 421 -21.11 3.29 -22.63
C SER A 421 -21.32 4.64 -23.33
N GLU A 422 -20.71 5.73 -22.84
CA GLU A 422 -20.93 7.11 -23.28
C GLU A 422 -19.73 7.73 -23.99
N ASP A 423 -18.54 7.62 -23.40
CA ASP A 423 -17.29 8.04 -24.04
C ASP A 423 -16.74 7.01 -25.03
N ILE A 424 -17.22 5.76 -24.96
CA ILE A 424 -16.71 4.58 -25.66
C ILE A 424 -15.28 4.28 -25.23
N VAL A 425 -14.29 5.08 -25.64
CA VAL A 425 -12.89 4.98 -25.23
C VAL A 425 -12.37 6.37 -24.88
N ALA A 426 -11.73 6.48 -23.72
CA ALA A 426 -10.98 7.66 -23.33
C ALA A 426 -9.54 7.30 -22.94
N LEU A 427 -8.60 8.09 -23.42
CA LEU A 427 -7.17 8.05 -23.09
C LEU A 427 -6.80 9.30 -22.32
N LEU A 428 -6.14 9.13 -21.18
CA LEU A 428 -5.55 10.22 -20.40
C LEU A 428 -4.03 10.12 -20.45
N LEU A 429 -3.37 11.19 -20.87
CA LEU A 429 -1.93 11.34 -20.81
C LEU A 429 -1.61 12.49 -19.86
N ASN A 430 -0.73 12.24 -18.90
CA ASN A 430 -0.24 13.27 -18.00
C ASN A 430 1.29 13.23 -17.97
N ALA A 431 1.92 14.40 -18.02
CA ALA A 431 3.34 14.56 -17.74
C ALA A 431 3.47 15.51 -16.56
N THR A 432 4.01 15.00 -15.46
CA THR A 432 4.30 15.78 -14.25
C THR A 432 5.80 15.99 -14.14
N PHE A 433 6.19 17.23 -13.89
CA PHE A 433 7.56 17.67 -13.64
C PHE A 433 7.61 18.25 -12.22
N ASP A 434 8.27 17.53 -11.33
CA ASP A 434 8.45 17.96 -9.94
C ASP A 434 9.84 18.60 -9.79
N ASN A 435 9.85 19.89 -9.45
CA ASN A 435 11.07 20.66 -9.19
C ASN A 435 11.12 21.15 -7.72
N ARG A 436 10.50 20.42 -6.80
CA ARG A 436 10.36 20.82 -5.40
C ARG A 436 11.70 21.12 -4.71
N ALA A 437 12.70 20.24 -4.86
CA ALA A 437 14.03 20.44 -4.28
C ALA A 437 14.65 21.82 -4.59
N ARG A 438 14.40 22.38 -5.77
CA ARG A 438 14.97 23.67 -6.20
C ARG A 438 14.03 24.85 -5.98
N TYR A 439 12.74 24.70 -6.24
CA TYR A 439 11.80 25.84 -6.32
C TYR A 439 10.48 25.65 -5.56
N HIS A 440 10.27 24.51 -4.89
CA HIS A 440 8.95 24.13 -4.35
C HIS A 440 7.84 24.27 -5.38
N SER A 441 8.09 23.85 -6.62
CA SER A 441 7.16 24.01 -7.71
C SER A 441 6.87 22.69 -8.41
N LYS A 442 5.61 22.48 -8.76
CA LYS A 442 5.15 21.36 -9.56
C LYS A 442 4.51 21.91 -10.84
N PHE A 443 4.88 21.32 -11.97
CA PHE A 443 4.30 21.64 -13.26
C PHE A 443 3.72 20.36 -13.85
N SER A 444 2.51 20.42 -14.39
CA SER A 444 1.94 19.29 -15.10
C SER A 444 1.15 19.68 -16.33
N VAL A 445 1.23 18.84 -17.35
CA VAL A 445 0.41 18.92 -18.56
C VAL A 445 -0.41 17.65 -18.66
N THR A 446 -1.72 17.80 -18.84
CA THR A 446 -2.65 16.68 -18.97
C THR A 446 -3.45 16.83 -20.25
N GLY A 447 -3.57 15.75 -21.02
CA GLY A 447 -4.42 15.66 -22.19
C GLY A 447 -5.37 14.47 -22.06
N ARG A 448 -6.67 14.72 -22.31
CA ARG A 448 -7.67 13.66 -22.45
C ARG A 448 -8.17 13.63 -23.89
N ILE A 449 -8.19 12.44 -24.48
CA ILE A 449 -8.71 12.17 -25.83
C ILE A 449 -9.88 11.21 -25.70
N GLY A 450 -10.99 11.50 -26.38
CA GLY A 450 -12.25 10.72 -26.37
C GLY A 450 -13.39 11.59 -26.89
N LYS A 451 -14.65 11.19 -26.66
CA LYS A 451 -15.85 12.01 -27.02
C LYS A 451 -15.76 13.43 -26.46
N ARG A 452 -15.20 13.56 -25.24
CA ARG A 452 -14.81 14.83 -24.63
C ARG A 452 -13.29 14.94 -24.57
N MET A 453 -12.74 15.97 -25.18
CA MET A 453 -11.30 16.22 -25.15
C MET A 453 -10.98 17.45 -24.31
N TYR A 454 -9.90 17.37 -23.55
CA TYR A 454 -9.36 18.54 -22.87
C TYR A 454 -7.84 18.54 -22.84
N GLY A 455 -7.29 19.74 -22.80
CA GLY A 455 -5.89 20.01 -22.47
C GLY A 455 -5.83 20.87 -21.22
N ARG A 456 -5.02 20.47 -20.24
CA ARG A 456 -4.87 21.17 -18.97
C ARG A 456 -3.41 21.38 -18.65
N VAL A 457 -3.08 22.59 -18.19
CA VAL A 457 -1.77 22.97 -17.68
C VAL A 457 -1.95 23.43 -16.25
N ASP A 458 -1.18 22.86 -15.33
CA ASP A 458 -1.16 23.24 -13.92
C ASP A 458 0.25 23.64 -13.52
N TYR A 459 0.36 24.76 -12.81
CA TYR A 459 1.58 25.18 -12.13
C TYR A 459 1.25 25.48 -10.67
N ALA A 460 1.86 24.75 -9.76
CA ALA A 460 1.67 24.90 -8.33
C ALA A 460 2.99 25.30 -7.66
N ILE A 461 2.90 26.25 -6.73
CA ILE A 461 3.97 26.56 -5.79
C ILE A 461 3.54 25.98 -4.43
N GLU A 462 4.27 24.97 -3.98
CA GLU A 462 3.96 24.12 -2.82
C GLU A 462 4.97 24.36 -1.69
N ARG A 463 4.95 25.55 -1.08
CA ARG A 463 5.93 25.93 -0.04
C ARG A 463 5.71 25.22 1.29
N ASN A 464 4.45 24.98 1.64
CA ASN A 464 3.99 24.30 2.85
C ASN A 464 2.50 23.98 2.63
N PRO A 465 1.96 22.86 3.13
CA PRO A 465 0.56 22.50 2.93
C PRO A 465 -0.44 23.60 3.26
N LEU A 466 -0.13 24.55 4.16
CA LEU A 466 -1.04 25.64 4.52
C LEU A 466 -1.03 26.80 3.53
N ARG A 467 -0.04 26.88 2.63
CA ARG A 467 0.23 28.05 1.77
C ARG A 467 0.67 27.61 0.38
N ASN A 468 -0.25 26.97 -0.32
CA ASN A 468 -0.09 26.58 -1.72
C ASN A 468 -0.79 27.61 -2.62
N ILE A 469 -0.17 27.89 -3.76
CA ILE A 469 -0.75 28.70 -4.83
C ILE A 469 -0.78 27.82 -6.08
N ASN A 470 -1.95 27.67 -6.69
CA ASN A 470 -2.11 26.95 -7.94
C ASN A 470 -2.64 27.88 -9.03
N LEU A 471 -2.01 27.83 -10.19
CA LEU A 471 -2.51 28.41 -11.43
C LEU A 471 -2.80 27.28 -12.40
N SER A 472 -4.04 27.22 -12.87
CA SER A 472 -4.51 26.19 -13.77
C SER A 472 -5.15 26.83 -15.00
N TYR A 473 -4.84 26.32 -16.18
CA TYR A 473 -5.55 26.62 -17.41
C TYR A 473 -6.05 25.32 -18.04
N MET A 474 -7.30 25.27 -18.42
CA MET A 474 -7.93 24.13 -19.07
C MET A 474 -8.73 24.60 -20.28
N PHE A 475 -8.49 23.96 -21.42
CA PHE A 475 -9.34 24.03 -22.59
C PHE A 475 -10.10 22.72 -22.70
N THR A 476 -11.42 22.80 -22.83
CA THR A 476 -12.29 21.63 -23.02
C THR A 476 -13.15 21.82 -24.26
N TYR A 477 -13.29 20.76 -25.04
CA TYR A 477 -14.32 20.65 -26.07
C TYR A 477 -15.40 19.69 -25.57
N HIS A 478 -16.62 20.22 -25.43
CA HIS A 478 -17.79 19.48 -25.00
C HIS A 478 -18.62 19.05 -26.20
N ASP A 479 -19.04 17.78 -26.19
CA ASP A 479 -20.06 17.20 -27.06
C ASP A 479 -21.03 16.43 -26.15
N LEU A 480 -22.17 17.05 -25.87
CA LEU A 480 -23.08 16.63 -24.80
C LEU A 480 -24.49 16.44 -25.34
N ASP A 481 -25.07 15.30 -25.00
CA ASP A 481 -26.47 15.00 -25.25
C ASP A 481 -27.26 15.27 -23.96
N VAL A 482 -28.28 16.14 -24.06
CA VAL A 482 -29.19 16.46 -22.96
C VAL A 482 -30.54 15.82 -23.23
N TYR A 483 -31.06 15.20 -22.19
CA TYR A 483 -32.31 14.45 -22.22
C TYR A 483 -33.35 15.12 -21.34
N ASN A 484 -34.61 14.80 -21.61
CA ASN A 484 -35.73 15.12 -20.74
C ASN A 484 -36.66 13.91 -20.71
N ARG A 485 -36.88 13.36 -19.52
CA ARG A 485 -37.74 12.18 -19.33
C ARG A 485 -37.35 10.99 -20.22
N GLY A 486 -36.05 10.78 -20.40
CA GLY A 486 -35.50 9.71 -21.22
C GLY A 486 -35.39 9.97 -22.73
N ASP A 487 -35.99 11.05 -23.24
CA ASP A 487 -35.90 11.43 -24.66
C ASP A 487 -34.79 12.47 -24.89
N LYS A 488 -33.97 12.28 -25.93
CA LYS A 488 -32.93 13.22 -26.30
C LYS A 488 -33.57 14.51 -26.86
N ILE A 489 -33.36 15.64 -26.20
CA ILE A 489 -33.95 16.92 -26.61
C ILE A 489 -32.98 17.83 -27.35
N VAL A 490 -31.69 17.81 -26.98
CA VAL A 490 -30.66 18.63 -27.64
C VAL A 490 -29.29 17.96 -27.56
N ASN A 491 -28.52 18.08 -28.64
CA ASN A 491 -27.07 17.91 -28.61
C ASN A 491 -26.41 19.30 -28.64
N THR A 492 -25.55 19.58 -27.66
CA THR A 492 -24.82 20.85 -27.55
C THR A 492 -23.33 20.60 -27.70
N THR A 493 -22.69 21.39 -28.58
CA THR A 493 -21.24 21.42 -28.70
C THR A 493 -20.70 22.81 -28.40
N TYR A 494 -19.67 22.89 -27.57
CA TYR A 494 -19.06 24.17 -27.20
C TYR A 494 -17.61 23.99 -26.74
N ARG A 495 -16.87 25.09 -26.83
CA ARG A 495 -15.50 25.24 -26.31
C ARG A 495 -15.57 25.95 -24.96
N HIS A 496 -14.82 25.46 -24.00
CA HIS A 496 -14.73 26.03 -22.65
C HIS A 496 -13.28 26.34 -22.33
N HIS A 497 -12.99 27.59 -22.01
CA HIS A 497 -11.72 28.03 -21.47
C HIS A 497 -11.89 28.31 -19.99
N PHE A 498 -11.10 27.65 -19.17
CA PHE A 498 -11.16 27.73 -17.71
C PHE A 498 -9.77 28.12 -17.19
N VAL A 499 -9.69 29.26 -16.51
CA VAL A 499 -8.50 29.70 -15.77
C VAL A 499 -8.87 29.69 -14.30
N GLU A 500 -8.03 29.10 -13.45
CA GLU A 500 -8.22 29.12 -12.00
C GLU A 500 -6.94 29.58 -11.32
N LEU A 501 -7.08 30.56 -10.43
CA LEU A 501 -6.08 30.92 -9.45
C LEU A 501 -6.61 30.53 -8.07
N GLY A 502 -6.04 29.47 -7.49
CA GLY A 502 -6.36 29.04 -6.14
C GLY A 502 -5.27 29.43 -5.14
N TYR A 503 -5.73 29.81 -3.95
CA TYR A 503 -4.94 30.13 -2.78
C TYR A 503 -5.38 29.25 -1.61
N SER A 504 -4.44 28.92 -0.73
CA SER A 504 -4.73 28.18 0.51
C SER A 504 -5.32 26.80 0.21
N ASP A 505 -4.71 26.05 -0.71
CA ASP A 505 -4.95 24.60 -0.89
C ASP A 505 -4.40 23.83 0.33
N MET A 506 -5.09 24.02 1.47
CA MET A 506 -4.74 23.49 2.79
C MET A 506 -5.05 22.01 2.80
N ASN A 507 -4.04 21.22 2.49
CA ASN A 507 -4.15 19.78 2.42
C ASN A 507 -3.66 19.14 3.71
N TRP A 508 -4.56 18.99 4.69
CA TRP A 508 -4.37 18.01 5.75
C TRP A 508 -4.61 16.60 5.19
N LEU A 509 -4.21 15.56 5.93
CA LEU A 509 -4.37 14.17 5.47
C LEU A 509 -5.80 13.88 4.99
N ASN A 510 -6.81 14.32 5.75
CA ASN A 510 -8.22 14.02 5.49
C ASN A 510 -9.06 15.26 5.19
N PHE A 511 -8.47 16.44 5.05
CA PHE A 511 -9.24 17.67 4.83
C PHE A 511 -8.52 18.60 3.86
N LYS A 512 -9.29 19.15 2.93
CA LYS A 512 -8.88 20.10 1.92
C LYS A 512 -9.75 21.34 2.05
N LEU A 513 -9.13 22.51 2.16
CA LEU A 513 -9.77 23.80 1.96
C LEU A 513 -9.16 24.42 0.72
N LYS A 514 -9.96 25.05 -0.14
CA LYS A 514 -9.48 25.77 -1.32
C LYS A 514 -10.31 27.02 -1.53
N LEU A 515 -9.64 28.16 -1.69
CA LEU A 515 -10.26 29.45 -1.96
C LEU A 515 -9.65 30.02 -3.24
N GLY A 516 -10.40 30.76 -4.03
CA GLY A 516 -9.80 31.34 -5.23
C GLY A 516 -10.75 32.08 -6.14
N ALA A 517 -10.22 32.43 -7.31
CA ALA A 517 -10.96 33.03 -8.39
C ALA A 517 -10.79 32.21 -9.68
N ARG A 518 -11.81 32.23 -10.53
CA ARG A 518 -11.81 31.60 -11.83
C ARG A 518 -12.25 32.60 -12.90
N TYR A 519 -11.75 32.40 -14.10
CA TYR A 519 -12.31 32.98 -15.31
C TYR A 519 -12.74 31.85 -16.23
N GLU A 520 -13.99 31.90 -16.67
CA GLU A 520 -14.60 30.87 -17.51
C GLU A 520 -15.19 31.52 -18.75
N TYR A 521 -14.84 31.02 -19.93
CA TYR A 521 -15.39 31.49 -21.19
C TYR A 521 -15.98 30.32 -21.97
N PHE A 522 -17.25 30.45 -22.33
CA PHE A 522 -18.00 29.45 -23.06
C PHE A 522 -18.28 29.96 -24.47
N ASP A 523 -17.88 29.21 -25.48
CA ASP A 523 -18.09 29.53 -26.88
C ASP A 523 -18.85 28.40 -27.57
N TYR A 524 -20.13 28.66 -27.85
CA TYR A 524 -21.08 27.66 -28.32
C TYR A 524 -21.03 27.54 -29.85
N ASN A 525 -20.80 26.32 -30.34
CA ASN A 525 -20.73 26.04 -31.78
C ASN A 525 -22.09 25.65 -32.35
N SER A 526 -22.74 24.64 -31.77
CA SER A 526 -24.00 24.11 -32.29
C SER A 526 -24.95 23.66 -31.19
N PHE A 527 -26.25 23.97 -31.38
CA PHE A 527 -27.35 23.35 -30.65
C PHE A 527 -28.24 22.62 -31.66
N LEU A 528 -28.19 21.29 -31.66
CA LEU A 528 -28.98 20.44 -32.55
C LEU A 528 -30.18 19.91 -31.77
N TYR A 529 -31.35 20.50 -32.01
CA TYR A 529 -32.60 20.16 -31.32
C TYR A 529 -33.34 19.03 -32.02
N THR A 530 -33.86 18.09 -31.23
CA THR A 530 -34.71 16.99 -31.74
C THR A 530 -36.20 17.35 -31.76
N ALA A 531 -36.63 18.40 -31.03
CA ALA A 531 -38.01 18.87 -30.96
C ALA A 531 -38.11 20.40 -31.13
N GLU A 532 -39.16 20.88 -31.82
CA GLU A 532 -39.28 22.30 -32.23
C GLU A 532 -39.52 23.30 -31.09
N ASN A 533 -40.03 22.85 -29.93
CA ASN A 533 -40.63 23.72 -28.90
C ASN A 533 -39.70 24.11 -27.73
N GLN A 534 -38.42 23.71 -27.72
CA GLN A 534 -37.46 24.14 -26.68
C GLN A 534 -36.14 24.56 -27.31
N LYS A 535 -36.05 25.81 -27.77
CA LYS A 535 -34.80 26.39 -28.32
C LYS A 535 -34.14 27.28 -27.28
N TYR A 536 -32.98 26.85 -26.77
CA TYR A 536 -32.12 27.71 -25.97
C TYR A 536 -31.34 28.65 -26.90
N GLN A 537 -31.56 29.97 -26.80
CA GLN A 537 -30.68 30.94 -27.45
C GLN A 537 -29.50 31.25 -26.52
N VAL A 538 -28.41 30.50 -26.67
CA VAL A 538 -27.20 30.69 -25.87
C VAL A 538 -26.14 31.38 -26.71
N LYS A 539 -25.61 32.50 -26.20
CA LYS A 539 -24.51 33.24 -26.82
C LYS A 539 -23.20 32.91 -26.11
N PRO A 540 -22.04 33.14 -26.76
CA PRO A 540 -20.76 33.09 -26.06
C PRO A 540 -20.77 34.06 -24.87
N GLU A 541 -20.41 33.56 -23.69
CA GLU A 541 -20.47 34.32 -22.44
C GLU A 541 -19.21 34.02 -21.60
N GLY A 542 -18.73 35.06 -20.91
CA GLY A 542 -17.58 35.00 -20.01
C GLY A 542 -17.98 35.30 -18.57
N PHE A 543 -17.37 34.60 -17.63
CA PHE A 543 -17.68 34.68 -16.21
C PHE A 543 -16.40 34.84 -15.40
N ILE A 544 -16.47 35.68 -14.38
CA ILE A 544 -15.49 35.76 -13.31
C ILE A 544 -16.18 35.25 -12.06
N SER A 545 -15.63 34.20 -11.47
CA SER A 545 -16.20 33.58 -10.28
C SER A 545 -15.23 33.52 -9.11
N TYR A 546 -15.76 33.63 -7.90
CA TYR A 546 -15.02 33.49 -6.65
C TYR A 546 -15.57 32.28 -5.91
N PHE A 547 -14.70 31.41 -5.41
CA PHE A 547 -15.12 30.13 -4.85
C PHE A 547 -14.46 29.82 -3.51
N ALA A 548 -15.17 29.02 -2.74
CA ALA A 548 -14.69 28.35 -1.55
C ALA A 548 -15.12 26.87 -1.60
N GLN A 549 -14.17 25.97 -1.36
CA GLN A 549 -14.38 24.53 -1.34
C GLN A 549 -13.80 23.97 -0.05
N ALA A 550 -14.58 23.17 0.66
CA ALA A 550 -14.12 22.37 1.80
C ALA A 550 -14.47 20.90 1.58
N HIS A 551 -13.50 20.02 1.72
CA HIS A 551 -13.68 18.58 1.50
C HIS A 551 -12.98 17.79 2.62
N LEU A 552 -13.77 17.05 3.39
CA LEU A 552 -13.30 16.08 4.37
C LEU A 552 -13.48 14.66 3.81
N GLU A 553 -12.43 13.84 3.79
CA GLU A 553 -12.49 12.45 3.32
C GLU A 553 -11.63 11.51 4.15
N THR A 554 -12.29 10.49 4.72
CA THR A 554 -11.68 9.40 5.51
C THR A 554 -11.93 8.01 4.90
N LEU A 555 -12.43 7.95 3.67
CA LEU A 555 -12.67 6.70 2.95
C LEU A 555 -11.38 5.87 2.84
N ASP A 556 -11.49 4.57 3.08
CA ASP A 556 -10.34 3.65 3.00
C ASP A 556 -9.92 3.33 1.56
N ARG A 557 -10.83 3.52 0.60
CA ARG A 557 -10.64 3.34 -0.86
C ARG A 557 -11.53 4.33 -1.61
N ARG A 558 -11.13 4.81 -2.79
CA ARG A 558 -12.04 5.62 -3.63
C ARG A 558 -13.16 4.78 -4.22
N TYR A 559 -12.80 3.60 -4.74
CA TYR A 559 -13.74 2.65 -5.31
C TYR A 559 -14.01 1.53 -4.32
N PHE A 560 -15.30 1.23 -4.13
CA PHE A 560 -15.79 0.20 -3.20
C PHE A 560 -15.29 0.39 -1.75
N PRO A 561 -15.43 1.58 -1.13
CA PRO A 561 -14.94 1.85 0.22
C PRO A 561 -15.62 0.97 1.27
N SER A 562 -14.88 0.33 2.16
CA SER A 562 -15.44 -0.54 3.21
C SER A 562 -15.75 0.20 4.51
N LYS A 563 -15.21 1.41 4.68
CA LYS A 563 -15.43 2.28 5.84
C LYS A 563 -15.08 3.74 5.53
N GLY A 564 -15.50 4.64 6.40
CA GLY A 564 -15.15 6.05 6.35
C GLY A 564 -16.29 6.93 5.86
N VAL A 565 -15.99 8.23 5.75
CA VAL A 565 -16.94 9.29 5.40
C VAL A 565 -16.29 10.23 4.38
N SER A 566 -17.10 10.73 3.44
CA SER A 566 -16.76 11.85 2.57
C SER A 566 -17.81 12.95 2.73
N LEU A 567 -17.35 14.20 2.91
CA LEU A 567 -18.18 15.38 3.07
C LEU A 567 -17.55 16.52 2.27
N GLN A 568 -18.26 17.03 1.27
CA GLN A 568 -17.82 18.13 0.43
C GLN A 568 -18.87 19.24 0.42
N ALA A 569 -18.40 20.48 0.55
CA ALA A 569 -19.20 21.68 0.41
C ALA A 569 -18.47 22.67 -0.52
N ASP A 570 -19.17 23.13 -1.55
CA ASP A 570 -18.66 24.12 -2.50
C ASP A 570 -19.61 25.31 -2.55
N TYR A 571 -19.04 26.51 -2.49
CA TYR A 571 -19.76 27.75 -2.73
C TYR A 571 -19.05 28.55 -3.82
N SER A 572 -19.81 29.09 -4.77
CA SER A 572 -19.26 29.93 -5.83
C SER A 572 -20.19 31.09 -6.16
N ILE A 573 -19.62 32.27 -6.37
CA ILE A 573 -20.30 33.48 -6.82
C ILE A 573 -19.89 33.74 -8.27
N TYR A 574 -20.83 34.08 -9.15
CA TYR A 574 -20.59 34.30 -10.58
C TYR A 574 -20.96 35.72 -11.02
N THR A 575 -20.02 36.38 -11.68
CA THR A 575 -20.13 37.75 -12.20
C THR A 575 -19.73 37.79 -13.67
N ASP A 576 -20.17 38.81 -14.41
CA ASP A 576 -19.70 39.08 -15.79
C ASP A 576 -18.75 40.29 -15.87
N ASN A 577 -18.68 41.10 -14.80
CA ASN A 577 -17.86 42.31 -14.74
C ASN A 577 -17.16 42.48 -13.37
N PHE A 578 -16.78 41.37 -12.73
CA PHE A 578 -16.17 41.28 -11.39
C PHE A 578 -17.10 41.54 -10.19
N VAL A 579 -18.25 42.19 -10.38
CA VAL A 579 -19.12 42.64 -9.27
C VAL A 579 -20.57 42.21 -9.44
N THR A 580 -21.12 42.41 -10.63
CA THR A 580 -22.52 42.15 -10.97
C THR A 580 -22.63 41.06 -12.05
N TYR A 581 -23.86 40.67 -12.37
CA TYR A 581 -24.17 39.77 -13.48
C TYR A 581 -25.39 40.31 -14.22
N LYS A 582 -25.27 40.58 -15.52
CA LYS A 582 -26.32 41.08 -16.41
C LYS A 582 -27.05 42.32 -15.85
N GLY A 583 -26.30 43.22 -15.19
CA GLY A 583 -26.84 44.45 -14.60
C GLY A 583 -27.60 44.26 -13.27
N HIS A 584 -27.56 43.06 -12.69
CA HIS A 584 -28.16 42.71 -11.40
C HIS A 584 -27.11 42.13 -10.45
N THR A 585 -27.50 41.87 -9.20
CA THR A 585 -26.66 41.12 -8.26
C THR A 585 -26.23 39.79 -8.87
N PHE A 586 -25.00 39.39 -8.63
CA PHE A 586 -24.48 38.07 -9.00
C PHE A 586 -25.44 36.93 -8.64
N PHE A 587 -25.35 35.83 -9.38
CA PHE A 587 -25.91 34.56 -8.91
C PHE A 587 -24.81 33.73 -8.23
N SER A 588 -25.21 32.81 -7.37
CA SER A 588 -24.30 31.92 -6.66
C SER A 588 -24.79 30.48 -6.71
N ALA A 589 -23.86 29.55 -6.50
CA ALA A 589 -24.15 28.12 -6.42
C ALA A 589 -23.61 27.58 -5.10
N LEU A 590 -24.47 26.86 -4.37
CA LEU A 590 -24.11 26.06 -3.21
C LEU A 590 -24.25 24.59 -3.58
N LYS A 591 -23.19 23.79 -3.43
CA LYS A 591 -23.19 22.34 -3.60
C LYS A 591 -22.82 21.66 -2.29
N PHE A 592 -23.49 20.57 -1.98
CA PHE A 592 -23.23 19.72 -0.84
C PHE A 592 -23.26 18.25 -1.26
N SER A 593 -22.25 17.49 -0.84
CA SER A 593 -22.20 16.04 -1.06
C SER A 593 -21.72 15.35 0.21
N PHE A 594 -22.46 14.33 0.65
CA PHE A 594 -22.16 13.53 1.82
C PHE A 594 -22.28 12.04 1.48
N LEU A 595 -21.32 11.24 1.92
CA LEU A 595 -21.32 9.79 1.82
C LEU A 595 -20.77 9.20 3.13
N SER A 596 -21.45 8.20 3.67
CA SER A 596 -20.92 7.38 4.77
C SER A 596 -20.94 5.91 4.39
N VAL A 597 -20.05 5.12 4.98
CA VAL A 597 -20.04 3.66 4.84
C VAL A 597 -20.30 3.01 6.19
N LEU A 598 -21.44 2.33 6.30
CA LEU A 598 -21.86 1.59 7.48
C LEU A 598 -21.68 0.08 7.23
N PRO A 599 -20.58 -0.54 7.71
CA PRO A 599 -20.40 -1.98 7.57
C PRO A 599 -21.40 -2.72 8.48
N LEU A 600 -22.33 -3.47 7.86
CA LEU A 600 -23.29 -4.30 8.58
C LEU A 600 -22.69 -5.66 8.96
N THR A 601 -21.82 -6.20 8.09
CA THR A 601 -20.99 -7.39 8.34
C THR A 601 -19.62 -7.22 7.68
N SER A 602 -18.75 -8.23 7.74
CA SER A 602 -17.46 -8.25 7.01
C SER A 602 -17.61 -8.26 5.48
N HIS A 603 -18.82 -8.52 4.96
CA HIS A 603 -19.10 -8.57 3.52
C HIS A 603 -20.28 -7.72 3.07
N LEU A 604 -21.09 -7.17 3.98
CA LEU A 604 -22.26 -6.34 3.66
C LEU A 604 -22.08 -4.93 4.21
N SER A 605 -22.32 -3.91 3.39
CA SER A 605 -22.27 -2.51 3.79
C SER A 605 -23.47 -1.73 3.28
N LEU A 606 -23.98 -0.81 4.10
CA LEU A 606 -24.95 0.20 3.70
C LEU A 606 -24.22 1.54 3.50
N LEU A 607 -24.45 2.18 2.35
CA LEU A 607 -23.83 3.45 1.98
C LEU A 607 -24.92 4.50 1.76
N PRO A 608 -25.35 5.22 2.82
CA PRO A 608 -26.22 6.37 2.66
C PRO A 608 -25.43 7.56 2.12
N SER A 609 -26.03 8.30 1.18
CA SER A 609 -25.50 9.54 0.66
C SER A 609 -26.57 10.61 0.44
N ILE A 610 -26.16 11.86 0.55
CA ILE A 610 -26.98 13.04 0.30
C ILE A 610 -26.20 13.95 -0.63
N ASP A 611 -26.79 14.30 -1.76
CA ASP A 611 -26.23 15.22 -2.74
C ASP A 611 -27.24 16.35 -2.98
N GLY A 612 -26.77 17.60 -3.02
CA GLY A 612 -27.65 18.73 -3.24
C GLY A 612 -26.94 19.90 -3.90
N ARG A 613 -27.69 20.66 -4.69
CA ARG A 613 -27.19 21.87 -5.33
C ARG A 613 -28.30 22.92 -5.43
N VAL A 614 -27.97 24.16 -5.06
CA VAL A 614 -28.87 25.30 -5.07
C VAL A 614 -28.23 26.44 -5.87
N LEU A 615 -28.95 26.94 -6.86
CA LEU A 615 -28.65 28.16 -7.61
C LEU A 615 -29.45 29.31 -7.01
N ILE A 616 -28.76 30.36 -6.56
CA ILE A 616 -29.35 31.50 -5.86
C ILE A 616 -29.08 32.76 -6.68
N GLY A 617 -30.14 33.44 -7.11
CA GLY A 617 -30.03 34.67 -7.90
C GLY A 617 -31.06 34.69 -9.02
N LYS A 618 -30.95 35.65 -9.94
CA LYS A 618 -31.80 35.75 -11.13
C LYS A 618 -31.07 35.22 -12.36
N ASP A 619 -31.82 34.52 -13.22
CA ASP A 619 -31.41 34.11 -14.57
C ASP A 619 -30.04 33.40 -14.62
N PRO A 620 -29.82 32.32 -13.83
CA PRO A 620 -28.56 31.59 -13.84
C PRO A 620 -28.24 31.12 -15.25
N ALA A 621 -26.98 31.26 -15.66
CA ALA A 621 -26.59 30.97 -17.03
C ALA A 621 -26.67 29.47 -17.34
N TYR A 622 -27.00 29.14 -18.60
CA TYR A 622 -27.10 27.78 -19.13
C TYR A 622 -25.98 26.80 -18.69
N PRO A 623 -24.68 27.16 -18.77
CA PRO A 623 -23.61 26.21 -18.43
C PRO A 623 -23.53 25.87 -16.94
N PHE A 624 -24.28 26.58 -16.08
CA PHE A 624 -24.30 26.35 -14.62
C PHE A 624 -25.63 25.79 -14.12
N LEU A 625 -26.60 25.49 -14.98
CA LEU A 625 -27.87 24.88 -14.57
C LEU A 625 -27.65 23.52 -13.89
N ASN A 626 -28.56 23.13 -13.00
CA ASN A 626 -28.48 21.84 -12.32
C ASN A 626 -28.67 20.71 -13.33
N VAL A 627 -27.76 19.73 -13.27
CA VAL A 627 -27.80 18.54 -14.12
C VAL A 627 -27.76 17.30 -13.24
N VAL A 628 -28.65 16.36 -13.49
CA VAL A 628 -28.78 15.11 -12.74
C VAL A 628 -28.64 13.94 -13.70
N GLY A 629 -27.88 12.93 -13.30
CA GLY A 629 -27.74 11.68 -14.05
C GLY A 629 -26.39 11.00 -13.83
N GLY A 630 -26.23 9.80 -14.37
CA GLY A 630 -25.07 8.93 -14.17
C GLY A 630 -24.98 8.36 -12.76
N ASP A 631 -24.04 7.44 -12.55
CA ASP A 631 -23.81 6.74 -11.28
C ASP A 631 -22.73 7.37 -10.40
N MET A 632 -21.94 8.29 -10.97
CA MET A 632 -20.87 9.06 -10.34
C MET A 632 -21.05 10.57 -10.52
N PRO A 633 -20.74 11.39 -9.50
CA PRO A 633 -20.78 12.83 -9.60
C PRO A 633 -19.72 13.34 -10.59
N GLU A 634 -19.93 14.54 -11.13
CA GLU A 634 -18.95 15.30 -11.93
C GLU A 634 -18.40 14.59 -13.18
N ARG A 635 -19.11 13.57 -13.67
CA ARG A 635 -18.60 12.72 -14.74
C ARG A 635 -18.54 13.43 -16.09
N TYR A 636 -19.51 14.28 -16.37
CA TYR A 636 -19.68 14.98 -17.64
C TYR A 636 -19.51 16.48 -17.49
N LEU A 637 -20.02 17.02 -16.38
CA LEU A 637 -19.99 18.43 -16.01
C LEU A 637 -19.72 18.59 -14.51
N PRO A 638 -18.95 19.60 -14.05
CA PRO A 638 -18.62 19.80 -12.63
C PRO A 638 -19.84 19.91 -11.69
N GLN A 639 -20.98 20.36 -12.20
CA GLN A 639 -22.22 20.50 -11.44
C GLN A 639 -23.13 19.26 -11.42
N GLN A 640 -22.75 18.19 -12.13
CA GLN A 640 -23.57 16.99 -12.26
C GLN A 640 -23.73 16.27 -10.92
N LEU A 641 -24.99 16.01 -10.52
CA LEU A 641 -25.35 15.18 -9.38
C LEU A 641 -25.67 13.74 -9.83
N PRO A 642 -25.18 12.70 -9.13
CA PRO A 642 -25.38 11.31 -9.53
C PRO A 642 -26.80 10.84 -9.22
N PHE A 643 -27.44 10.13 -10.16
CA PHE A 643 -28.75 9.53 -9.95
C PHE A 643 -28.89 8.13 -10.58
N ALA A 644 -29.08 7.11 -9.73
CA ALA A 644 -29.30 5.75 -10.19
C ALA A 644 -30.69 5.62 -10.86
N GLY A 645 -30.70 5.17 -12.12
CA GLY A 645 -31.92 5.10 -12.94
C GLY A 645 -32.13 6.28 -13.90
N ILE A 646 -31.20 7.24 -13.92
CA ILE A 646 -31.09 8.29 -14.94
C ILE A 646 -29.64 8.27 -15.45
N ASN A 647 -29.36 7.53 -16.53
CA ASN A 647 -27.99 7.30 -17.03
C ASN A 647 -27.45 8.49 -17.83
N HIS A 648 -28.34 9.18 -18.54
CA HIS A 648 -28.00 10.37 -19.33
C HIS A 648 -28.23 11.65 -18.52
N MET A 649 -27.67 12.77 -18.97
CA MET A 649 -27.85 14.05 -18.30
C MET A 649 -29.23 14.64 -18.56
N GLU A 650 -29.94 14.98 -17.49
CA GLU A 650 -31.17 15.77 -17.54
C GLU A 650 -31.02 17.06 -16.73
N ILE A 651 -31.60 18.16 -17.23
CA ILE A 651 -31.62 19.45 -16.53
C ILE A 651 -32.74 19.42 -15.48
N PHE A 652 -32.43 19.92 -14.29
CA PHE A 652 -33.35 20.06 -13.16
C PHE A 652 -33.44 21.53 -12.73
N ASP A 653 -34.44 21.85 -11.90
CA ASP A 653 -34.68 23.21 -11.40
C ASP A 653 -33.54 23.73 -10.53
N ASN A 654 -33.62 25.02 -10.15
CA ASN A 654 -32.54 25.71 -9.44
C ASN A 654 -32.17 25.11 -8.08
N SER A 655 -33.06 24.40 -7.41
CA SER A 655 -32.77 23.70 -6.16
C SER A 655 -33.04 22.21 -6.32
N VAL A 656 -32.02 21.37 -6.04
CA VAL A 656 -32.13 19.91 -6.10
C VAL A 656 -31.54 19.30 -4.84
N ALA A 657 -32.23 18.33 -4.25
CA ALA A 657 -31.69 17.46 -3.21
C ALA A 657 -31.97 15.99 -3.55
N ILE A 658 -30.97 15.14 -3.36
CA ILE A 658 -30.98 13.72 -3.69
C ILE A 658 -30.54 12.95 -2.45
N VAL A 659 -31.35 11.98 -2.05
CA VAL A 659 -30.99 10.96 -1.05
C VAL A 659 -30.78 9.65 -1.79
N ARG A 660 -29.66 8.98 -1.49
CA ARG A 660 -29.31 7.69 -2.08
C ARG A 660 -28.96 6.69 -0.99
N LEU A 661 -29.46 5.46 -1.14
CA LEU A 661 -29.14 4.31 -0.30
C LEU A 661 -28.55 3.22 -1.18
N ASN A 662 -27.30 2.82 -0.92
CA ASN A 662 -26.65 1.72 -1.63
C ASN A 662 -26.33 0.58 -0.66
N LEU A 663 -27.03 -0.54 -0.80
CA LEU A 663 -26.72 -1.79 -0.12
C LEU A 663 -25.74 -2.59 -0.97
N ARG A 664 -24.51 -2.76 -0.51
CA ARG A 664 -23.44 -3.43 -1.27
C ARG A 664 -22.94 -4.68 -0.56
N GLN A 665 -23.04 -5.81 -1.26
CA GLN A 665 -22.52 -7.10 -0.85
C GLN A 665 -21.20 -7.40 -1.59
N ARG A 666 -20.14 -7.74 -0.85
CA ARG A 666 -18.89 -8.27 -1.38
C ARG A 666 -19.00 -9.80 -1.50
N ILE A 667 -18.79 -10.32 -2.71
CA ILE A 667 -18.86 -11.75 -3.03
C ILE A 667 -17.44 -12.18 -3.45
N GLY A 668 -16.75 -12.93 -2.60
CA GLY A 668 -15.31 -13.19 -2.77
C GLY A 668 -14.43 -11.96 -2.50
N GLN A 669 -13.20 -11.95 -3.00
CA GLN A 669 -12.22 -10.90 -2.65
C GLN A 669 -12.39 -9.59 -3.44
N ARG A 670 -12.91 -9.66 -4.67
CA ARG A 670 -12.91 -8.53 -5.63
C ARG A 670 -14.23 -8.27 -6.33
N HIS A 671 -15.30 -9.03 -6.04
CA HIS A 671 -16.59 -8.86 -6.68
C HIS A 671 -17.61 -8.23 -5.73
N TYR A 672 -18.49 -7.40 -6.27
CA TYR A 672 -19.48 -6.65 -5.53
C TYR A 672 -20.82 -6.69 -6.27
N ILE A 673 -21.90 -6.85 -5.51
CA ILE A 673 -23.27 -6.62 -5.97
C ILE A 673 -23.83 -5.44 -5.18
N SER A 674 -24.47 -4.50 -5.87
CA SER A 674 -25.08 -3.31 -5.30
C SER A 674 -26.56 -3.24 -5.64
N LEU A 675 -27.38 -2.93 -4.64
CA LEU A 675 -28.76 -2.48 -4.80
C LEU A 675 -28.81 -1.00 -4.39
N ILE A 676 -29.19 -0.14 -5.31
CA ILE A 676 -29.20 1.31 -5.12
C ILE A 676 -30.63 1.82 -5.24
N ALA A 677 -31.07 2.63 -4.29
CA ALA A 677 -32.33 3.37 -4.34
C ALA A 677 -32.04 4.87 -4.20
N ASN A 678 -32.71 5.67 -5.02
CA ASN A 678 -32.57 7.10 -5.10
C ASN A 678 -33.94 7.79 -4.99
N TYR A 679 -33.95 8.91 -4.28
CA TYR A 679 -35.09 9.83 -4.20
C TYR A 679 -34.55 11.25 -4.33
N ALA A 680 -35.08 12.01 -5.29
CA ALA A 680 -34.76 13.42 -5.49
C ALA A 680 -36.02 14.26 -5.39
N ILE A 681 -35.84 15.49 -4.90
CA ILE A 681 -36.82 16.57 -4.93
C ILE A 681 -36.16 17.77 -5.58
N HIS A 682 -36.90 18.46 -6.46
CA HIS A 682 -36.42 19.67 -7.09
C HIS A 682 -37.52 20.72 -7.26
N GLU A 683 -37.12 21.98 -7.15
CA GLU A 683 -37.97 23.16 -7.24
C GLU A 683 -37.09 24.38 -7.58
N ASP A 684 -37.66 25.43 -8.17
CA ASP A 684 -36.91 26.64 -8.44
C ASP A 684 -36.55 27.40 -7.15
N ASN A 685 -37.48 27.46 -6.20
CA ASN A 685 -37.26 28.11 -4.91
C ASN A 685 -36.86 27.09 -3.82
N PHE A 686 -35.66 27.26 -3.25
CA PHE A 686 -35.16 26.40 -2.17
C PHE A 686 -36.11 26.30 -0.97
N PHE A 687 -36.79 27.39 -0.59
CA PHE A 687 -37.71 27.38 0.55
C PHE A 687 -39.00 26.59 0.29
N ASP A 688 -39.31 26.31 -0.98
CA ASP A 688 -40.44 25.48 -1.39
C ASP A 688 -40.02 24.07 -1.82
N LEU A 689 -38.73 23.70 -1.67
CA LEU A 689 -38.17 22.43 -2.15
C LEU A 689 -38.96 21.18 -1.73
N LEU A 690 -39.52 21.16 -0.52
CA LEU A 690 -40.34 20.03 -0.02
C LEU A 690 -41.71 19.88 -0.72
N LYS A 691 -42.13 20.90 -1.48
CA LYS A 691 -43.36 20.91 -2.30
C LYS A 691 -43.08 20.66 -3.78
N GLY A 692 -41.81 20.56 -4.17
CA GLY A 692 -41.38 20.43 -5.57
C GLY A 692 -41.68 19.07 -6.19
N GLU A 693 -41.27 18.90 -7.44
CA GLU A 693 -41.41 17.63 -8.16
C GLU A 693 -40.49 16.57 -7.54
N SER A 694 -41.03 15.35 -7.35
CA SER A 694 -40.27 14.22 -6.82
C SER A 694 -39.95 13.19 -7.87
N VAL A 695 -38.71 12.69 -7.84
CA VAL A 695 -38.18 11.71 -8.76
C VAL A 695 -37.59 10.56 -7.95
N TRP A 696 -37.98 9.33 -8.26
CA TRP A 696 -37.43 8.14 -7.63
C TRP A 696 -36.89 7.18 -8.68
N GLY A 697 -35.83 6.47 -8.31
CA GLY A 697 -35.21 5.49 -9.18
C GLY A 697 -34.36 4.52 -8.38
N GLY A 698 -33.87 3.51 -9.08
CA GLY A 698 -32.99 2.53 -8.48
C GLY A 698 -32.23 1.75 -9.53
N SER A 699 -31.22 1.03 -9.07
CA SER A 699 -30.43 0.17 -9.94
C SER A 699 -29.91 -1.06 -9.20
N ILE A 700 -29.77 -2.17 -9.94
CA ILE A 700 -28.94 -3.30 -9.54
C ILE A 700 -27.63 -3.26 -10.31
N GLY A 701 -26.53 -3.46 -9.61
CA GLY A 701 -25.19 -3.36 -10.17
C GLY A 701 -24.31 -4.54 -9.81
N TYR A 702 -23.46 -4.95 -10.74
CA TYR A 702 -22.34 -5.84 -10.49
C TYR A 702 -21.03 -5.10 -10.75
N ALA A 703 -20.03 -5.33 -9.91
CA ALA A 703 -18.71 -4.76 -10.10
C ALA A 703 -17.59 -5.73 -9.74
N TYR A 704 -16.48 -5.60 -10.46
CA TYR A 704 -15.22 -6.29 -10.23
C TYR A 704 -14.09 -5.27 -10.09
N ASN A 705 -13.34 -5.34 -8.98
CA ASN A 705 -12.18 -4.49 -8.76
C ASN A 705 -10.93 -5.12 -9.40
N SER A 706 -10.63 -4.73 -10.63
CA SER A 706 -9.51 -5.26 -11.40
C SER A 706 -8.19 -4.54 -11.06
N MET A 707 -7.07 -5.07 -11.57
CA MET A 707 -5.77 -4.38 -11.47
C MET A 707 -5.68 -3.10 -12.32
N PHE A 708 -6.58 -2.91 -13.29
CA PHE A 708 -6.61 -1.77 -14.20
C PHE A 708 -7.72 -0.75 -13.85
N GLY A 709 -8.35 -0.91 -12.67
CA GLY A 709 -9.44 -0.07 -12.19
C GLY A 709 -10.78 -0.82 -12.06
N PRO A 710 -11.85 -0.11 -11.63
CA PRO A 710 -13.16 -0.70 -11.43
C PRO A 710 -13.82 -1.09 -12.76
N MET A 711 -14.34 -2.30 -12.84
CA MET A 711 -15.21 -2.76 -13.93
C MET A 711 -16.61 -2.91 -13.36
N ASN A 712 -17.59 -2.15 -13.83
CA ASN A 712 -18.94 -2.20 -13.30
C ASN A 712 -20.00 -2.14 -14.40
N THR A 713 -21.14 -2.74 -14.11
CA THR A 713 -22.33 -2.70 -14.94
C THR A 713 -23.53 -2.46 -14.06
N ASN A 714 -24.44 -1.58 -14.49
CA ASN A 714 -25.63 -1.21 -13.75
C ASN A 714 -26.86 -1.27 -14.66
N PHE A 715 -27.96 -1.82 -14.12
CA PHE A 715 -29.28 -1.80 -14.72
C PHE A 715 -30.20 -0.95 -13.85
N GLY A 716 -30.75 0.13 -14.41
CA GLY A 716 -31.50 1.12 -13.66
C GLY A 716 -32.86 1.47 -14.26
N LEU A 717 -33.78 1.90 -13.40
CA LEU A 717 -35.12 2.38 -13.75
C LEU A 717 -35.43 3.62 -12.88
N SER A 718 -36.28 4.51 -13.39
CA SER A 718 -36.82 5.64 -12.63
C SER A 718 -38.25 5.94 -13.04
N ASN A 719 -38.99 6.69 -12.23
CA ASN A 719 -40.30 7.23 -12.63
C ASN A 719 -40.21 8.36 -13.68
N ARG A 720 -38.99 8.77 -14.05
CA ARG A 720 -38.74 9.82 -15.03
C ARG A 720 -38.54 9.26 -16.44
N ASN A 721 -38.11 8.01 -16.58
CA ASN A 721 -37.97 7.31 -17.86
C ASN A 721 -38.53 5.88 -17.75
N ASN A 722 -39.43 5.51 -18.66
CA ASN A 722 -40.11 4.21 -18.66
C ASN A 722 -39.26 3.02 -19.16
N ASN A 723 -38.04 3.27 -19.66
CA ASN A 723 -37.18 2.24 -20.23
C ASN A 723 -36.13 1.74 -19.24
N LEU A 724 -35.85 0.43 -19.29
CA LEU A 724 -34.71 -0.17 -18.59
C LEU A 724 -33.41 0.39 -19.15
N GLN A 725 -32.59 1.00 -18.30
CA GLN A 725 -31.34 1.63 -18.70
C GLN A 725 -30.15 0.75 -18.32
N PHE A 726 -29.17 0.67 -19.22
CA PHE A 726 -27.92 -0.07 -19.02
C PHE A 726 -26.73 0.87 -19.03
N TYR A 727 -25.78 0.62 -18.14
CA TYR A 727 -24.51 1.34 -18.11
C TYR A 727 -23.35 0.36 -17.86
N LEU A 728 -22.24 0.56 -18.57
CA LEU A 728 -20.99 -0.18 -18.43
C LEU A 728 -19.82 0.79 -18.27
N ASN A 729 -18.94 0.51 -17.30
CA ASN A 729 -17.66 1.19 -17.10
C ASN A 729 -16.54 0.18 -16.90
N LEU A 730 -15.41 0.38 -17.58
CA LEU A 730 -14.18 -0.37 -17.41
C LEU A 730 -13.02 0.62 -17.22
N GLY A 731 -12.44 0.62 -16.02
CA GLY A 731 -11.29 1.45 -15.67
C GLY A 731 -11.64 2.65 -14.80
N TYR A 732 -10.62 3.45 -14.50
CA TYR A 732 -10.75 4.64 -13.65
C TYR A 732 -11.55 5.75 -14.35
N SER A 733 -12.24 6.58 -13.57
CA SER A 733 -12.99 7.74 -14.10
C SER A 733 -12.09 8.99 -14.10
N PHE A 734 -12.01 9.69 -15.23
CA PHE A 734 -11.19 10.89 -15.45
C PHE A 734 -11.62 11.75 -16.64
#